data_AF-A0A9E2ZXB8-F1
#
_entry.id   AF-A0A9E2ZXB8-F1
#
_cell.length_a   1.000
_cell.length_b   1.000
_cell.length_c   1.000
_cell.angle_alpha   90.00
_cell.angle_beta   90.00
_cell.angle_gamma   90.00
#
_symmetry.space_group_name_H-M   'P 1'
#
loop_
_entity.id
_entity.type
_entity.pdbx_description
1 polymer ?
#
loop_
_entity_poly.entity_id
_entity_poly.type
_entity_poly.pdbx_seq_one_letter_code
_entity_poly.pdbx_strand_id
1 'polypeptide(L)'
;MTQTRPTPGRLAQVIATRGGLAPPEAPFVIEHREALYYMLCQAAELEHGIMCQYLFAAFSLKQSTDEGLTDAELAPVQKWRKQIFHIAAQEMLHLSLVQNMLTAIGGAPHLSRPNFPHPASHYPAGVHLALLPFGEQALRHFMFLERPEGMDIDDAEGMAAFGLAEPAAVVHAGDIVPRGQDFATVGHLYRSIEAGIAHLADKFGERWLFAGPPRAQATQQYFGWPELIAVTGAASAQRAIDEILEQGEGPRGHWRDAHFGQFVAMLDSYDELRRANPAFDPVRPVVAVNVRPGERDTKVPVVTDALTARVMDLFNVCYEILLLMLQRFFAHTEETDAQLKALADAGVALMVRAIEPLGDVVTTLPAGPEYPGRTAGPSFELFYETDCILPHRDAAWLLLAERLQQAADFCQQTCQRMPAHVADRLTAITASLDEIAGDLAAHLPVIRDRLRETPAPAEALPSLLDRAAEYFSRTNRGVTGKEAGPAPGLAALLRSAYQVLQTSQTDAALMTRIVDSVLRPLADALEVPAVQAPAAAIPASPTLWDVAVAATRLRAELGAAAPPGLVEAVAALQDLAVRRAPAGERGRRIADLADLQRGLPPAIVTAKNGPYLVSNVPVVRDHLGNRLTLPPQLALCRCGGSSSKPFCDGTHAGNGFSDDKDPNRVPDRRDTYAGQQLTVFDNRGICQHSGLCTDRVSAAFRAGAEPFVAPSGARLDEIMRAVRDCPSGALSLGFDGTEARDLVDWHGTREQAIEITKDGPYRVTGGIPLADAAGADVPRASGSSREHYALCRCGHSQNKPLCSGMHWYVDFRDPAPGPEPALFEWAGGLPGLTRMMRLLYEKHVPADDLLAPLFATMAAEYPRREAAVLAEAFGGPPADGTAALTRGFTDEQRARWVTLAARAADEAVLPAKPEFRAALTSYLEWSSRAGGTQPPRWDWGPTGPPALAPAQAPAGTGQPVTLPGPGQTMRFEAHIKPLFREHDRTSMSFAFDLWSRDDVQAHAAGILDRLRNGTMPCDGAWPPERIEVFQRWTESGFLP
;
A
#
# COMPACT_ATOMS: atom_id res chain seq x y z
N MET A 1 -9.04 -58.30 -12.69
CA MET A 1 -10.49 -58.34 -12.93
C MET A 1 -10.80 -57.39 -14.06
N THR A 2 -11.38 -57.91 -15.13
CA THR A 2 -11.71 -57.25 -16.40
C THR A 2 -12.64 -56.05 -16.20
N GLN A 3 -12.14 -54.84 -16.45
CA GLN A 3 -12.96 -53.64 -16.60
C GLN A 3 -13.79 -53.78 -17.89
N THR A 4 -15.08 -54.00 -17.74
CA THR A 4 -16.08 -53.88 -18.81
C THR A 4 -16.10 -52.44 -19.30
N ARG A 5 -15.59 -52.20 -20.52
CA ARG A 5 -15.82 -50.93 -21.24
C ARG A 5 -17.33 -50.79 -21.48
N PRO A 6 -17.94 -49.61 -21.22
CA PRO A 6 -19.33 -49.38 -21.56
C PRO A 6 -19.51 -49.40 -23.09
N THR A 7 -20.60 -50.01 -23.55
CA THR A 7 -20.97 -50.09 -24.96
C THR A 7 -21.30 -48.68 -25.48
N PRO A 8 -20.73 -48.21 -26.60
CA PRO A 8 -20.97 -46.85 -27.08
C PRO A 8 -22.44 -46.63 -27.47
N GLY A 9 -23.00 -45.47 -27.11
CA GLY A 9 -24.34 -45.03 -27.49
C GLY A 9 -24.55 -44.93 -29.01
N ARG A 10 -25.81 -44.96 -29.44
CA ARG A 10 -26.21 -45.03 -30.86
C ARG A 10 -25.72 -43.81 -31.66
N LEU A 11 -25.66 -42.63 -31.04
CA LEU A 11 -25.20 -41.39 -31.66
C LEU A 11 -23.67 -41.37 -31.87
N ALA A 12 -22.90 -41.81 -30.87
CA ALA A 12 -21.44 -41.96 -30.96
C ALA A 12 -21.02 -42.96 -32.06
N GLN A 13 -21.83 -43.98 -32.33
CA GLN A 13 -21.62 -44.93 -33.44
C GLN A 13 -21.95 -44.32 -34.83
N VAL A 14 -22.96 -43.45 -34.91
CA VAL A 14 -23.35 -42.74 -36.15
C VAL A 14 -22.32 -41.67 -36.53
N ILE A 15 -21.77 -40.94 -35.55
CA ILE A 15 -20.71 -39.94 -35.78
C ILE A 15 -19.42 -40.62 -36.26
N ALA A 16 -19.05 -41.75 -35.65
CA ALA A 16 -17.88 -42.54 -36.05
C ALA A 16 -17.96 -43.14 -37.47
N THR A 17 -19.17 -43.21 -38.06
CA THR A 17 -19.40 -43.73 -39.42
C THR A 17 -19.60 -42.63 -40.46
N ARG A 18 -19.74 -41.36 -40.07
CA ARG A 18 -20.02 -40.22 -40.96
C ARG A 18 -18.99 -39.06 -40.91
N GLY A 19 -18.03 -39.07 -39.98
CA GLY A 19 -17.13 -37.92 -39.77
C GLY A 19 -16.28 -37.53 -40.99
N GLY A 20 -16.43 -36.28 -41.44
CA GLY A 20 -15.37 -35.51 -42.10
C GLY A 20 -15.20 -35.65 -43.61
N LEU A 21 -16.25 -35.40 -44.41
CA LEU A 21 -16.15 -35.35 -45.88
C LEU A 21 -16.56 -34.00 -46.51
N ALA A 22 -16.88 -32.98 -45.72
CA ALA A 22 -17.13 -31.65 -46.29
C ALA A 22 -15.79 -30.98 -46.69
N PRO A 23 -15.73 -30.31 -47.86
CA PRO A 23 -14.53 -29.55 -48.24
C PRO A 23 -14.29 -28.40 -47.24
N PRO A 24 -13.02 -28.09 -46.90
CA PRO A 24 -12.71 -27.01 -45.98
C PRO A 24 -13.22 -25.67 -46.52
N GLU A 25 -13.78 -24.86 -45.63
CA GLU A 25 -14.25 -23.52 -45.96
C GLU A 25 -13.08 -22.61 -46.36
N ALA A 26 -13.35 -21.62 -47.20
CA ALA A 26 -12.31 -20.68 -47.63
C ALA A 26 -11.79 -19.89 -46.41
N PRO A 27 -10.46 -19.68 -46.28
CA PRO A 27 -9.92 -18.85 -45.22
C PRO A 27 -10.43 -17.41 -45.33
N PHE A 28 -10.55 -16.74 -44.19
CA PHE A 28 -10.88 -15.32 -44.14
C PHE A 28 -9.88 -14.45 -44.90
N VAL A 29 -10.37 -13.32 -45.38
CA VAL A 29 -9.53 -12.25 -45.95
C VAL A 29 -8.93 -11.45 -44.79
N ILE A 30 -7.66 -11.70 -44.46
CA ILE A 30 -6.91 -10.98 -43.41
C ILE A 30 -5.66 -10.35 -44.04
N GLU A 31 -5.80 -9.15 -44.63
CA GLU A 31 -4.74 -8.48 -45.38
C GLU A 31 -3.93 -7.45 -44.57
N HIS A 32 -4.42 -7.09 -43.38
CA HIS A 32 -3.77 -6.12 -42.49
C HIS A 32 -3.98 -6.48 -41.03
N ARG A 33 -3.15 -5.91 -40.15
CA ARG A 33 -3.16 -6.21 -38.71
C ARG A 33 -4.50 -5.91 -38.05
N GLU A 34 -5.17 -4.85 -38.47
CA GLU A 34 -6.49 -4.46 -37.95
C GLU A 34 -7.58 -5.53 -38.22
N ALA A 35 -7.51 -6.21 -39.38
CA ALA A 35 -8.37 -7.35 -39.66
C ALA A 35 -8.06 -8.54 -38.75
N LEU A 36 -6.78 -8.79 -38.46
CA LEU A 36 -6.36 -9.83 -37.51
C LEU A 36 -6.80 -9.50 -36.08
N TYR A 37 -6.66 -8.25 -35.63
CA TYR A 37 -7.18 -7.78 -34.34
C TYR A 37 -8.67 -8.05 -34.21
N TYR A 38 -9.45 -7.67 -35.24
CA TYR A 38 -10.89 -7.82 -35.23
C TYR A 38 -11.31 -9.31 -35.11
N MET A 39 -10.65 -10.21 -35.84
CA MET A 39 -10.93 -11.65 -35.77
C MET A 39 -10.53 -12.26 -34.42
N LEU A 40 -9.40 -11.82 -33.83
CA LEU A 40 -8.99 -12.26 -32.49
C LEU A 40 -9.92 -11.72 -31.39
N CYS A 41 -10.46 -10.51 -31.53
CA CYS A 41 -11.51 -10.00 -30.65
C CYS A 41 -12.77 -10.88 -30.72
N GLN A 42 -13.21 -11.26 -31.93
CA GLN A 42 -14.36 -12.18 -32.08
C GLN A 42 -14.08 -13.55 -31.46
N ALA A 43 -12.87 -14.08 -31.61
CA ALA A 43 -12.46 -15.31 -30.94
C ALA A 43 -12.53 -15.16 -29.41
N ALA A 44 -11.99 -14.08 -28.84
CA ALA A 44 -12.03 -13.83 -27.41
C ALA A 44 -13.47 -13.75 -26.88
N GLU A 45 -14.37 -13.06 -27.59
CA GLU A 45 -15.77 -12.96 -27.20
C GLU A 45 -16.51 -14.32 -27.25
N LEU A 46 -16.17 -15.18 -28.22
CA LEU A 46 -16.70 -16.53 -28.34
C LEU A 46 -16.23 -17.41 -27.17
N GLU A 47 -14.92 -17.55 -26.94
CA GLU A 47 -14.39 -18.35 -25.83
C GLU A 47 -15.00 -17.92 -24.50
N HIS A 48 -15.08 -16.61 -24.29
CA HIS A 48 -15.65 -16.02 -23.09
C HIS A 48 -17.15 -16.30 -22.96
N GLY A 49 -17.88 -16.21 -24.07
CA GLY A 49 -19.31 -16.48 -24.15
C GLY A 49 -19.67 -17.95 -23.89
N ILE A 50 -18.94 -18.86 -24.53
CA ILE A 50 -19.05 -20.31 -24.40
C ILE A 50 -18.79 -20.74 -22.94
N MET A 51 -17.70 -20.26 -22.36
CA MET A 51 -17.36 -20.48 -20.94
C MET A 51 -18.52 -20.16 -20.00
N CYS A 52 -19.16 -18.99 -20.15
CA CYS A 52 -20.24 -18.57 -19.27
C CYS A 52 -21.49 -19.46 -19.39
N GLN A 53 -21.79 -19.98 -20.58
CA GLN A 53 -22.90 -20.92 -20.78
C GLN A 53 -22.64 -22.24 -20.05
N TYR A 54 -21.40 -22.74 -20.11
CA TYR A 54 -21.00 -23.95 -19.39
C TYR A 54 -21.09 -23.76 -17.87
N LEU A 55 -20.60 -22.63 -17.36
CA LEU A 55 -20.73 -22.29 -15.94
C LEU A 55 -22.19 -22.21 -15.51
N PHE A 56 -23.06 -21.56 -16.28
CA PHE A 56 -24.49 -21.48 -15.98
C PHE A 56 -25.16 -22.85 -15.90
N ALA A 57 -24.90 -23.73 -16.87
CA ALA A 57 -25.40 -25.09 -16.85
C ALA A 57 -24.87 -25.86 -15.63
N ALA A 58 -23.58 -25.75 -15.31
CA ALA A 58 -23.00 -26.37 -14.12
C ALA A 58 -23.65 -25.88 -12.82
N PHE A 59 -23.88 -24.56 -12.68
CA PHE A 59 -24.55 -23.95 -11.52
C PHE A 59 -26.00 -24.41 -11.35
N SER A 60 -26.69 -24.72 -12.45
CA SER A 60 -28.09 -25.17 -12.41
C SER A 60 -28.28 -26.58 -11.85
N LEU A 61 -27.24 -27.42 -11.80
CA LEU A 61 -27.32 -28.79 -11.31
C LEU A 61 -27.53 -28.86 -9.79
N LYS A 62 -28.41 -29.76 -9.36
CA LYS A 62 -28.63 -30.11 -7.94
C LYS A 62 -27.37 -30.73 -7.34
N GLN A 63 -27.16 -30.50 -6.05
CA GLN A 63 -25.91 -30.86 -5.36
C GLN A 63 -26.10 -31.78 -4.16
N SER A 64 -27.30 -31.89 -3.62
CA SER A 64 -27.60 -32.77 -2.48
C SER A 64 -28.84 -33.62 -2.70
N THR A 65 -28.95 -34.69 -1.89
CA THR A 65 -30.14 -35.56 -1.86
C THR A 65 -31.39 -34.83 -1.36
N ASP A 66 -31.22 -33.76 -0.58
CA ASP A 66 -32.32 -32.92 -0.07
C ASP A 66 -33.05 -32.17 -1.21
N GLU A 67 -32.43 -32.09 -2.40
CA GLU A 67 -33.03 -31.51 -3.61
C GLU A 67 -33.85 -32.52 -4.43
N GLY A 68 -34.12 -33.71 -3.86
CA GLY A 68 -35.01 -34.72 -4.41
C GLY A 68 -34.35 -35.74 -5.33
N LEU A 69 -33.02 -35.92 -5.23
CA LEU A 69 -32.28 -36.97 -5.93
C LEU A 69 -31.93 -38.13 -5.00
N THR A 70 -31.92 -39.35 -5.50
CA THR A 70 -31.32 -40.49 -4.79
C THR A 70 -29.79 -40.43 -4.84
N ASP A 71 -29.08 -41.11 -3.95
CA ASP A 71 -27.61 -41.19 -3.99
C ASP A 71 -27.08 -41.71 -5.34
N ALA A 72 -27.79 -42.68 -5.94
CA ALA A 72 -27.43 -43.26 -7.22
C ALA A 72 -27.61 -42.29 -8.40
N GLU A 73 -28.57 -41.36 -8.29
CA GLU A 73 -28.82 -40.30 -9.28
C GLU A 73 -27.91 -39.09 -9.03
N LEU A 74 -27.57 -38.79 -7.77
CA LEU A 74 -26.71 -37.66 -7.42
C LEU A 74 -25.26 -37.87 -7.86
N ALA A 75 -24.73 -39.10 -7.77
CA ALA A 75 -23.37 -39.42 -8.18
C ALA A 75 -23.03 -39.03 -9.65
N PRO A 76 -23.81 -39.44 -10.67
CA PRO A 76 -23.58 -39.00 -12.04
C PRO A 76 -23.81 -37.49 -12.23
N VAL A 77 -24.75 -36.87 -11.52
CA VAL A 77 -24.98 -35.42 -11.57
C VAL A 77 -23.77 -34.64 -11.08
N GLN A 78 -23.19 -35.02 -9.93
CA GLN A 78 -21.96 -34.43 -9.42
C GLN A 78 -20.77 -34.66 -10.36
N LYS A 79 -20.73 -35.81 -11.05
CA LYS A 79 -19.72 -36.07 -12.08
C LYS A 79 -19.86 -35.13 -13.26
N TRP A 80 -21.06 -34.98 -13.83
CA TRP A 80 -21.31 -34.05 -14.94
C TRP A 80 -20.96 -32.62 -14.54
N ARG A 81 -21.39 -32.18 -13.36
CA ARG A 81 -21.04 -30.85 -12.83
C ARG A 81 -19.53 -30.61 -12.83
N LYS A 82 -18.75 -31.56 -12.28
CA LYS A 82 -17.28 -31.49 -12.28
C LYS A 82 -16.68 -31.47 -13.69
N GLN A 83 -17.23 -32.27 -14.61
CA GLN A 83 -16.77 -32.29 -16.00
C GLN A 83 -17.06 -30.97 -16.72
N ILE A 84 -18.24 -30.38 -16.53
CA ILE A 84 -18.59 -29.08 -17.15
C ILE A 84 -17.72 -27.96 -16.59
N PHE A 85 -17.45 -27.93 -15.27
CA PHE A 85 -16.49 -26.95 -14.72
C PHE A 85 -15.08 -27.15 -15.26
N HIS A 86 -14.66 -28.40 -15.49
CA HIS A 86 -13.36 -28.68 -16.09
C HIS A 86 -13.29 -28.14 -17.53
N ILE A 87 -14.33 -28.38 -18.35
CA ILE A 87 -14.43 -27.82 -19.71
C ILE A 87 -14.44 -26.29 -19.66
N ALA A 88 -15.24 -25.68 -18.76
CA ALA A 88 -15.25 -24.22 -18.59
C ALA A 88 -13.87 -23.66 -18.19
N ALA A 89 -13.07 -24.39 -17.41
CA ALA A 89 -11.69 -24.00 -17.10
C ALA A 89 -10.76 -24.11 -18.32
N GLN A 90 -11.03 -25.04 -19.25
CA GLN A 90 -10.34 -25.11 -20.54
C GLN A 90 -10.72 -23.91 -21.43
N GLU A 91 -11.97 -23.45 -21.42
CA GLU A 91 -12.34 -22.20 -22.10
C GLU A 91 -11.63 -20.96 -21.51
N MET A 92 -11.37 -20.94 -20.20
CA MET A 92 -10.54 -19.88 -19.59
C MET A 92 -9.09 -19.92 -20.09
N LEU A 93 -8.55 -21.12 -20.31
CA LEU A 93 -7.26 -21.33 -20.95
C LEU A 93 -7.29 -20.85 -22.40
N HIS A 94 -8.32 -21.20 -23.18
CA HIS A 94 -8.48 -20.75 -24.57
C HIS A 94 -8.54 -19.23 -24.65
N LEU A 95 -9.39 -18.60 -23.83
CA LEU A 95 -9.47 -17.14 -23.72
C LEU A 95 -8.09 -16.53 -23.42
N SER A 96 -7.33 -17.12 -22.50
CA SER A 96 -5.98 -16.66 -22.15
C SER A 96 -4.97 -16.81 -23.32
N LEU A 97 -5.08 -17.88 -24.11
CA LEU A 97 -4.28 -18.08 -25.32
C LEU A 97 -4.64 -17.04 -26.40
N VAL A 98 -5.91 -16.68 -26.55
CA VAL A 98 -6.34 -15.59 -27.44
C VAL A 98 -5.79 -14.25 -26.97
N GLN A 99 -5.83 -13.96 -25.66
CA GLN A 99 -5.21 -12.76 -25.11
C GLN A 99 -3.69 -12.73 -25.38
N ASN A 100 -2.99 -13.86 -25.22
CA ASN A 100 -1.57 -13.97 -25.57
C ASN A 100 -1.32 -13.64 -27.04
N MET A 101 -2.16 -14.13 -27.96
CA MET A 101 -2.07 -13.81 -29.38
C MET A 101 -2.29 -12.31 -29.63
N LEU A 102 -3.36 -11.72 -29.07
CA LEU A 102 -3.67 -10.30 -29.17
C LEU A 102 -2.51 -9.43 -28.70
N THR A 103 -2.02 -9.65 -27.48
CA THR A 103 -0.94 -8.85 -26.91
C THR A 103 0.36 -9.04 -27.67
N ALA A 104 0.67 -10.26 -28.14
CA ALA A 104 1.89 -10.54 -28.91
C ALA A 104 1.95 -9.78 -30.24
N ILE A 105 0.82 -9.58 -30.91
CA ILE A 105 0.75 -8.75 -32.12
C ILE A 105 0.54 -7.25 -31.84
N GLY A 106 0.59 -6.83 -30.58
CA GLY A 106 0.51 -5.42 -30.15
C GLY A 106 -0.91 -4.89 -29.94
N GLY A 107 -1.91 -5.77 -29.87
CA GLY A 107 -3.28 -5.43 -29.50
C GLY A 107 -3.47 -5.30 -27.99
N ALA A 108 -4.51 -4.58 -27.58
CA ALA A 108 -4.96 -4.59 -26.18
C ALA A 108 -5.71 -5.90 -25.89
N PRO A 109 -5.72 -6.37 -24.63
CA PRO A 109 -6.60 -7.47 -24.25
C PRO A 109 -8.07 -7.12 -24.49
N HIS A 110 -8.87 -8.11 -24.88
CA HIS A 110 -10.29 -7.96 -25.21
C HIS A 110 -11.14 -8.92 -24.38
N LEU A 111 -11.80 -8.38 -23.34
CA LEU A 111 -12.64 -9.15 -22.40
C LEU A 111 -14.09 -8.61 -22.35
N SER A 112 -14.40 -7.60 -23.15
CA SER A 112 -15.75 -7.08 -23.30
C SER A 112 -16.54 -7.92 -24.31
N ARG A 113 -17.85 -8.04 -24.07
CA ARG A 113 -18.80 -8.72 -24.96
C ARG A 113 -20.23 -8.25 -24.68
N PRO A 114 -21.20 -8.50 -25.58
CA PRO A 114 -22.62 -8.23 -25.31
C PRO A 114 -23.14 -9.04 -24.10
N ASN A 115 -24.23 -8.60 -23.48
CA ASN A 115 -24.88 -9.44 -22.47
C ASN A 115 -25.70 -10.57 -23.11
N PHE A 116 -25.95 -11.64 -22.34
CA PHE A 116 -26.75 -12.77 -22.80
C PHE A 116 -28.26 -12.47 -22.82
N PRO A 117 -29.01 -13.04 -23.78
CA PRO A 117 -28.50 -13.72 -24.97
C PRO A 117 -27.88 -12.72 -25.93
N HIS A 118 -26.75 -13.10 -26.54
CA HIS A 118 -26.06 -12.22 -27.47
C HIS A 118 -26.99 -11.84 -28.64
N PRO A 119 -26.99 -10.58 -29.10
CA PRO A 119 -27.78 -10.17 -30.24
C PRO A 119 -27.41 -10.99 -31.49
N ALA A 120 -28.40 -11.43 -32.26
CA ALA A 120 -28.17 -12.21 -33.48
C ALA A 120 -27.25 -11.50 -34.48
N SER A 121 -27.29 -10.17 -34.57
CA SER A 121 -26.44 -9.39 -35.48
C SER A 121 -24.97 -9.31 -35.05
N HIS A 122 -24.60 -9.85 -33.89
CA HIS A 122 -23.26 -9.71 -33.34
C HIS A 122 -22.26 -10.73 -33.91
N TYR A 123 -22.73 -11.93 -34.26
CA TYR A 123 -21.92 -12.95 -34.91
C TYR A 123 -22.45 -13.25 -36.31
N PRO A 124 -21.58 -13.29 -37.33
CA PRO A 124 -21.98 -13.53 -38.73
C PRO A 124 -22.48 -14.97 -39.02
N ALA A 125 -22.37 -15.89 -38.05
CA ALA A 125 -22.86 -17.26 -38.13
C ALA A 125 -24.20 -17.46 -37.40
N GLY A 126 -24.88 -18.61 -37.62
CA GLY A 126 -26.00 -19.08 -36.78
C GLY A 126 -25.61 -19.46 -35.34
N VAL A 127 -24.55 -18.85 -34.79
CA VAL A 127 -24.04 -19.07 -33.43
C VAL A 127 -24.83 -18.19 -32.47
N HIS A 128 -25.68 -18.83 -31.68
CA HIS A 128 -26.50 -18.18 -30.67
C HIS A 128 -25.93 -18.47 -29.29
N LEU A 129 -25.49 -17.46 -28.56
CA LEU A 129 -24.97 -17.65 -27.20
C LEU A 129 -26.04 -17.22 -26.19
N ALA A 130 -26.54 -18.19 -25.41
CA ALA A 130 -27.62 -17.97 -24.45
C ALA A 130 -27.42 -18.82 -23.18
N LEU A 131 -27.79 -18.28 -22.02
CA LEU A 131 -27.66 -18.98 -20.75
C LEU A 131 -28.78 -20.03 -20.60
N LEU A 132 -28.42 -21.30 -20.83
CA LEU A 132 -29.33 -22.44 -20.72
C LEU A 132 -29.01 -23.28 -19.48
N PRO A 133 -29.99 -23.64 -18.64
CA PRO A 133 -29.77 -24.60 -17.58
C PRO A 133 -29.42 -25.97 -18.16
N PHE A 134 -28.72 -26.81 -17.39
CA PHE A 134 -28.33 -28.15 -17.83
C PHE A 134 -29.55 -28.95 -18.29
N GLY A 135 -29.38 -29.72 -19.35
CA GLY A 135 -30.43 -30.58 -19.90
C GLY A 135 -30.12 -30.92 -21.35
N GLU A 136 -31.04 -31.66 -21.99
CA GLU A 136 -30.87 -32.07 -23.39
C GLU A 136 -30.66 -30.86 -24.32
N GLN A 137 -31.41 -29.78 -24.13
CA GLN A 137 -31.28 -28.56 -24.94
C GLN A 137 -29.87 -27.95 -24.83
N ALA A 138 -29.37 -27.76 -23.60
CA ALA A 138 -28.03 -27.22 -23.37
C ALA A 138 -26.94 -28.15 -23.93
N LEU A 139 -27.03 -29.46 -23.70
CA LEU A 139 -26.03 -30.42 -24.19
C LEU A 139 -25.98 -30.48 -25.72
N ARG A 140 -27.13 -30.45 -26.39
CA ARG A 140 -27.18 -30.38 -27.87
C ARG A 140 -26.61 -29.07 -28.39
N HIS A 141 -26.89 -27.96 -27.71
CA HIS A 141 -26.33 -26.66 -28.05
C HIS A 141 -24.80 -26.63 -27.86
N PHE A 142 -24.28 -27.17 -26.77
CA PHE A 142 -22.84 -27.28 -26.52
C PHE A 142 -22.15 -28.17 -27.55
N MET A 143 -22.78 -29.30 -27.92
CA MET A 143 -22.31 -30.13 -29.04
C MET A 143 -22.30 -29.39 -30.37
N PHE A 144 -23.27 -28.50 -30.63
CA PHE A 144 -23.28 -27.67 -31.83
C PHE A 144 -22.10 -26.68 -31.83
N LEU A 145 -21.83 -26.00 -30.71
CA LEU A 145 -20.72 -25.05 -30.60
C LEU A 145 -19.36 -25.73 -30.80
N GLU A 146 -19.14 -26.89 -30.17
CA GLU A 146 -17.86 -27.64 -30.19
C GLU A 146 -17.69 -28.56 -31.41
N ARG A 147 -18.64 -28.56 -32.35
CA ARG A 147 -18.64 -29.55 -33.44
C ARG A 147 -17.39 -29.40 -34.32
N PRO A 148 -16.77 -30.51 -34.71
CA PRO A 148 -15.66 -30.48 -35.67
C PRO A 148 -16.04 -29.83 -37.00
N GLU A 149 -15.10 -29.14 -37.64
CA GLU A 149 -15.32 -28.63 -39.01
C GLU A 149 -15.77 -29.74 -39.97
N GLY A 150 -16.73 -29.39 -40.84
CA GLY A 150 -17.33 -30.31 -41.79
C GLY A 150 -18.35 -31.28 -41.20
N MET A 151 -18.71 -31.11 -39.92
CA MET A 151 -19.81 -31.81 -39.28
C MET A 151 -21.12 -31.01 -39.39
N ASP A 152 -22.06 -31.56 -40.16
CA ASP A 152 -23.40 -30.99 -40.33
C ASP A 152 -24.34 -31.50 -39.22
N ILE A 153 -24.48 -30.69 -38.17
CA ILE A 153 -25.38 -30.91 -37.02
C ILE A 153 -26.19 -29.63 -36.82
N ASP A 154 -27.51 -29.78 -36.67
CA ASP A 154 -28.40 -28.70 -36.31
C ASP A 154 -28.26 -28.33 -34.82
N ASP A 155 -28.43 -27.05 -34.51
CA ASP A 155 -28.50 -26.56 -33.12
C ASP A 155 -29.77 -27.07 -32.39
N ALA A 156 -29.80 -26.90 -31.06
CA ALA A 156 -30.90 -27.33 -30.22
C ALA A 156 -32.24 -26.64 -30.58
N GLU A 157 -33.35 -27.36 -30.38
CA GLU A 157 -34.70 -26.83 -30.60
C GLU A 157 -34.90 -25.53 -29.80
N GLY A 158 -35.44 -24.50 -30.45
CA GLY A 158 -35.69 -23.18 -29.84
C GLY A 158 -34.54 -22.18 -29.98
N MET A 159 -33.32 -22.60 -30.35
CA MET A 159 -32.20 -21.65 -30.56
C MET A 159 -32.42 -20.74 -31.76
N ALA A 160 -33.09 -21.21 -32.82
CA ALA A 160 -33.48 -20.40 -33.97
C ALA A 160 -34.41 -19.22 -33.63
N ALA A 161 -35.08 -19.24 -32.46
CA ALA A 161 -35.96 -18.15 -32.02
C ALA A 161 -35.20 -16.88 -31.61
N PHE A 162 -33.88 -16.95 -31.40
CA PHE A 162 -33.04 -15.78 -31.14
C PHE A 162 -32.73 -14.96 -32.42
N GLY A 163 -33.20 -15.41 -33.59
CA GLY A 163 -33.04 -14.73 -34.88
C GLY A 163 -31.71 -15.04 -35.55
N LEU A 164 -31.63 -14.99 -36.88
CA LEU A 164 -30.37 -15.16 -37.64
C LEU A 164 -29.80 -13.79 -38.00
N ALA A 165 -28.47 -13.66 -37.95
CA ALA A 165 -27.78 -12.51 -38.50
C ALA A 165 -28.02 -12.40 -40.02
N GLU A 166 -28.01 -11.19 -40.55
CA GLU A 166 -27.81 -11.03 -42.00
C GLU A 166 -26.41 -11.53 -42.36
N PRO A 167 -26.23 -12.23 -43.49
CA PRO A 167 -24.90 -12.69 -43.92
C PRO A 167 -23.90 -11.55 -43.92
N ALA A 168 -22.68 -11.81 -43.46
CA ALA A 168 -21.61 -10.83 -43.51
C ALA A 168 -21.42 -10.31 -44.94
N ALA A 169 -21.19 -9.00 -45.06
CA ALA A 169 -20.81 -8.43 -46.34
C ALA A 169 -19.49 -9.05 -46.82
N VAL A 170 -19.41 -9.38 -48.11
CA VAL A 170 -18.18 -9.91 -48.72
C VAL A 170 -17.02 -8.94 -48.48
N VAL A 171 -15.94 -9.44 -47.88
CA VAL A 171 -14.70 -8.69 -47.67
C VAL A 171 -13.75 -8.94 -48.83
N HIS A 172 -13.15 -7.87 -49.35
CA HIS A 172 -12.18 -7.93 -50.45
C HIS A 172 -10.76 -7.60 -49.97
N ALA A 173 -9.73 -8.14 -50.62
CA ALA A 173 -8.33 -7.93 -50.24
C ALA A 173 -7.87 -6.45 -50.27
N GLY A 174 -8.61 -5.57 -50.96
CA GLY A 174 -8.36 -4.13 -51.00
C GLY A 174 -9.06 -3.33 -49.89
N ASP A 175 -9.91 -3.97 -49.08
CA ASP A 175 -10.59 -3.31 -47.97
C ASP A 175 -9.60 -3.05 -46.84
N ILE A 176 -9.66 -1.84 -46.27
CA ILE A 176 -8.78 -1.40 -45.17
C ILE A 176 -9.51 -1.34 -43.82
N VAL A 177 -10.84 -1.46 -43.83
CA VAL A 177 -11.68 -1.41 -42.63
C VAL A 177 -12.12 -2.84 -42.32
N PRO A 178 -11.80 -3.38 -41.13
CA PRO A 178 -12.19 -4.73 -40.77
C PRO A 178 -13.71 -4.85 -40.62
N ARG A 179 -14.24 -6.04 -40.92
CA ARG A 179 -15.66 -6.40 -40.79
C ARG A 179 -15.77 -7.88 -40.42
N GLY A 180 -16.92 -8.28 -39.84
CA GLY A 180 -17.25 -9.68 -39.62
C GLY A 180 -17.22 -10.48 -40.94
N GLN A 181 -16.83 -11.75 -40.84
CA GLN A 181 -16.83 -12.72 -41.93
C GLN A 181 -17.54 -13.98 -41.45
N ASP A 182 -18.38 -14.58 -42.28
CA ASP A 182 -19.17 -15.77 -41.91
C ASP A 182 -18.26 -16.99 -41.69
N PHE A 183 -18.55 -17.79 -40.66
CA PHE A 183 -17.91 -19.08 -40.39
C PHE A 183 -18.92 -20.08 -39.82
N ALA A 184 -18.83 -21.36 -40.18
CA ALA A 184 -19.74 -22.34 -39.61
C ALA A 184 -19.31 -22.82 -38.21
N THR A 185 -18.01 -22.99 -37.95
CA THR A 185 -17.49 -23.59 -36.72
C THR A 185 -16.37 -22.76 -36.09
N VAL A 186 -16.15 -22.94 -34.78
CA VAL A 186 -15.01 -22.36 -34.06
C VAL A 186 -13.68 -22.78 -34.70
N GLY A 187 -13.60 -24.03 -35.19
CA GLY A 187 -12.44 -24.53 -35.92
C GLY A 187 -12.09 -23.72 -37.19
N HIS A 188 -13.10 -23.32 -37.97
CA HIS A 188 -12.90 -22.50 -39.18
C HIS A 188 -12.38 -21.10 -38.85
N LEU A 189 -12.89 -20.47 -37.78
CA LEU A 189 -12.40 -19.19 -37.26
C LEU A 189 -10.90 -19.26 -36.95
N TYR A 190 -10.46 -20.24 -36.16
CA TYR A 190 -9.05 -20.34 -35.76
C TYR A 190 -8.11 -20.73 -36.90
N ARG A 191 -8.51 -21.63 -37.80
CA ARG A 191 -7.72 -21.91 -39.02
C ARG A 191 -7.55 -20.68 -39.90
N SER A 192 -8.59 -19.84 -40.00
CA SER A 192 -8.51 -18.58 -40.73
C SER A 192 -7.58 -17.57 -40.04
N ILE A 193 -7.61 -17.50 -38.70
CA ILE A 193 -6.66 -16.70 -37.91
C ILE A 193 -5.21 -17.20 -38.11
N GLU A 194 -4.98 -18.51 -38.08
CA GLU A 194 -3.67 -19.12 -38.33
C GLU A 194 -3.13 -18.74 -39.72
N ALA A 195 -3.95 -18.90 -40.76
CA ALA A 195 -3.62 -18.51 -42.13
C ALA A 195 -3.32 -17.00 -42.24
N GLY A 196 -4.11 -16.17 -41.56
CA GLY A 196 -3.89 -14.72 -41.47
C GLY A 196 -2.56 -14.36 -40.80
N ILE A 197 -2.22 -15.02 -39.68
CA ILE A 197 -0.93 -14.81 -38.99
C ILE A 197 0.23 -15.18 -39.92
N ALA A 198 0.17 -16.34 -40.59
CA ALA A 198 1.20 -16.77 -41.52
C ALA A 198 1.37 -15.78 -42.69
N HIS A 199 0.26 -15.36 -43.30
CA HIS A 199 0.26 -14.39 -44.40
C HIS A 199 0.85 -13.03 -43.97
N LEU A 200 0.43 -12.49 -42.82
CA LEU A 200 0.95 -11.22 -42.33
C LEU A 200 2.41 -11.32 -41.88
N ALA A 201 2.85 -12.48 -41.37
CA ALA A 201 4.25 -12.73 -41.04
C ALA A 201 5.12 -12.75 -42.30
N ASP A 202 4.66 -13.35 -43.39
CA ASP A 202 5.34 -13.32 -44.68
C ASP A 202 5.36 -11.90 -45.28
N LYS A 203 4.26 -11.16 -45.14
CA LYS A 203 4.08 -9.81 -45.68
C LYS A 203 4.93 -8.75 -44.97
N PHE A 204 4.98 -8.78 -43.64
CA PHE A 204 5.64 -7.74 -42.82
C PHE A 204 6.95 -8.21 -42.17
N GLY A 205 7.19 -9.52 -42.11
CA GLY A 205 8.22 -10.14 -41.28
C GLY A 205 7.73 -10.37 -39.84
N GLU A 206 8.08 -11.51 -39.25
CA GLU A 206 7.64 -11.88 -37.89
C GLU A 206 7.95 -10.82 -36.83
N ARG A 207 9.16 -10.25 -36.86
CA ARG A 207 9.56 -9.19 -35.90
C ARG A 207 8.63 -7.98 -35.93
N TRP A 208 8.07 -7.65 -37.11
CA TRP A 208 7.14 -6.54 -37.22
C TRP A 208 5.73 -6.95 -36.82
N LEU A 209 5.27 -8.16 -37.17
CA LEU A 209 3.97 -8.64 -36.77
C LEU A 209 3.86 -8.79 -35.25
N PHE A 210 4.82 -9.47 -34.61
CA PHE A 210 4.84 -9.72 -33.17
C PHE A 210 5.52 -8.57 -32.41
N ALA A 211 4.87 -7.40 -32.44
CA ALA A 211 5.37 -6.15 -31.86
C ALA A 211 5.05 -5.96 -30.36
N GLY A 212 4.32 -6.91 -29.77
CA GLY A 212 3.91 -6.89 -28.37
C GLY A 212 5.08 -7.01 -27.38
N PRO A 213 4.93 -6.48 -26.15
CA PRO A 213 5.93 -6.68 -25.11
C PRO A 213 5.97 -8.14 -24.66
N PRO A 214 7.15 -8.80 -24.59
CA PRO A 214 7.26 -10.22 -24.20
C PRO A 214 6.72 -10.54 -22.80
N ARG A 215 6.64 -9.55 -21.92
CA ARG A 215 6.10 -9.72 -20.56
C ARG A 215 4.58 -9.80 -20.54
N ALA A 216 3.87 -9.27 -21.54
CA ALA A 216 2.41 -9.33 -21.64
C ALA A 216 1.89 -10.70 -22.11
N GLN A 217 2.47 -11.77 -21.58
CA GLN A 217 2.13 -13.15 -21.88
C GLN A 217 1.76 -13.87 -20.58
N ALA A 218 0.55 -14.39 -20.53
CA ALA A 218 0.13 -15.35 -19.51
C ALA A 218 0.84 -16.68 -19.76
N THR A 219 1.35 -17.30 -18.69
CA THR A 219 2.11 -18.55 -18.76
C THR A 219 1.83 -19.43 -17.56
N GLN A 220 2.30 -20.68 -17.62
CA GLN A 220 2.22 -21.64 -16.52
C GLN A 220 2.71 -21.08 -15.18
N GLN A 221 3.68 -20.16 -15.17
CA GLN A 221 4.21 -19.61 -13.92
C GLN A 221 3.17 -18.82 -13.11
N TYR A 222 2.16 -18.26 -13.79
CA TYR A 222 1.12 -17.46 -13.17
C TYR A 222 -0.15 -18.28 -12.91
N PHE A 223 -0.59 -19.07 -13.89
CA PHE A 223 -1.90 -19.76 -13.84
C PHE A 223 -1.81 -21.28 -13.67
N GLY A 224 -0.61 -21.87 -13.71
CA GLY A 224 -0.39 -23.30 -13.43
C GLY A 224 -0.67 -24.27 -14.58
N TRP A 225 -1.26 -23.81 -15.68
CA TRP A 225 -1.51 -24.64 -16.88
C TRP A 225 -0.26 -24.82 -17.75
N PRO A 226 0.29 -26.05 -17.90
CA PRO A 226 1.38 -26.30 -18.85
C PRO A 226 1.00 -26.06 -20.30
N GLU A 227 -0.30 -26.15 -20.63
CA GLU A 227 -0.88 -25.87 -21.95
C GLU A 227 -0.95 -24.36 -22.27
N LEU A 228 -0.70 -23.49 -21.28
CA LEU A 228 -0.72 -22.03 -21.47
C LEU A 228 0.58 -21.54 -22.12
N ILE A 229 0.54 -21.45 -23.44
CA ILE A 229 1.69 -21.14 -24.31
C ILE A 229 1.88 -19.63 -24.45
N ALA A 230 3.10 -19.16 -24.13
CA ALA A 230 3.54 -17.81 -24.52
C ALA A 230 3.71 -17.71 -26.05
N VAL A 231 3.08 -16.70 -26.64
CA VAL A 231 3.14 -16.39 -28.06
C VAL A 231 4.22 -15.33 -28.29
N THR A 232 5.26 -15.70 -29.03
CA THR A 232 6.43 -14.86 -29.35
C THR A 232 6.74 -14.79 -30.85
N GLY A 233 6.01 -15.56 -31.66
CA GLY A 233 6.18 -15.72 -33.11
C GLY A 233 5.12 -16.63 -33.71
N ALA A 234 5.14 -16.81 -35.04
CA ALA A 234 4.11 -17.55 -35.77
C ALA A 234 4.02 -19.00 -35.32
N ALA A 235 5.16 -19.68 -35.14
CA ALA A 235 5.20 -21.05 -34.65
C ALA A 235 4.58 -21.21 -33.25
N SER A 236 4.79 -20.27 -32.33
CA SER A 236 4.17 -20.33 -31.01
C SER A 236 2.68 -20.01 -31.04
N ALA A 237 2.23 -19.13 -31.94
CA ALA A 237 0.82 -18.83 -32.16
C ALA A 237 0.08 -20.05 -32.73
N GLN A 238 0.69 -20.74 -33.70
CA GLN A 238 0.17 -21.98 -34.25
C GLN A 238 -0.02 -23.06 -33.18
N ARG A 239 0.96 -23.25 -32.29
CA ARG A 239 0.80 -24.21 -31.17
C ARG A 239 -0.33 -23.81 -30.21
N ALA A 240 -0.53 -22.51 -29.97
CA ALA A 240 -1.64 -22.04 -29.14
C ALA A 240 -2.99 -22.34 -29.79
N ILE A 241 -3.11 -22.11 -31.10
CA ILE A 241 -4.30 -22.45 -31.89
C ILE A 241 -4.54 -23.97 -31.90
N ASP A 242 -3.49 -24.75 -32.13
CA ASP A 242 -3.57 -26.22 -32.10
C ASP A 242 -4.11 -26.75 -30.76
N GLU A 243 -3.70 -26.14 -29.64
CA GLU A 243 -4.16 -26.52 -28.30
C GLU A 243 -5.67 -26.24 -28.15
N ILE A 244 -6.14 -25.06 -28.57
CA ILE A 244 -7.57 -24.69 -28.54
C ILE A 244 -8.39 -25.70 -29.36
N LEU A 245 -7.93 -25.98 -30.60
CA LEU A 245 -8.63 -26.92 -31.49
C LEU A 245 -8.64 -28.35 -30.94
N GLU A 246 -7.53 -28.81 -30.37
CA GLU A 246 -7.44 -30.18 -29.84
C GLU A 246 -8.34 -30.39 -28.61
N GLN A 247 -8.43 -29.39 -27.73
CA GLN A 247 -9.31 -29.46 -26.57
C GLN A 247 -10.80 -29.32 -26.94
N GLY A 248 -11.16 -28.45 -27.89
CA GLY A 248 -12.55 -28.26 -28.35
C GLY A 248 -13.06 -29.39 -29.23
N GLU A 249 -12.49 -29.54 -30.44
CA GLU A 249 -12.98 -30.46 -31.49
C GLU A 249 -12.17 -31.77 -31.61
N GLY A 250 -10.91 -31.79 -31.17
CA GLY A 250 -10.01 -32.96 -31.25
C GLY A 250 -9.73 -33.45 -32.69
N PRO A 251 -9.28 -32.58 -33.60
CA PRO A 251 -9.26 -32.84 -35.04
C PRO A 251 -8.22 -33.91 -35.43
N ARG A 252 -7.24 -34.20 -34.56
CA ARG A 252 -6.19 -35.22 -34.79
C ARG A 252 -6.64 -36.64 -34.44
N GLY A 253 -7.91 -36.83 -34.08
CA GLY A 253 -8.52 -38.15 -33.86
C GLY A 253 -8.82 -38.47 -32.39
N HIS A 254 -8.55 -37.56 -31.46
CA HIS A 254 -8.88 -37.67 -30.04
C HIS A 254 -10.20 -36.98 -29.66
N TRP A 255 -11.11 -36.77 -30.61
CA TRP A 255 -12.41 -36.10 -30.43
C TRP A 255 -13.27 -36.60 -29.24
N ARG A 256 -13.04 -37.83 -28.76
CA ARG A 256 -13.75 -38.38 -27.59
C ARG A 256 -13.32 -37.75 -26.27
N ASP A 257 -12.06 -37.35 -26.17
CA ASP A 257 -11.48 -36.72 -25.00
C ASP A 257 -11.64 -35.18 -25.07
N ALA A 258 -11.87 -34.65 -26.28
CA ALA A 258 -12.23 -33.25 -26.53
C ALA A 258 -13.65 -32.89 -26.02
N HIS A 259 -13.95 -31.60 -25.91
CA HIS A 259 -15.21 -31.07 -25.37
C HIS A 259 -16.44 -31.66 -26.06
N PHE A 260 -16.44 -31.68 -27.40
CA PHE A 260 -17.50 -32.30 -28.19
C PHE A 260 -17.81 -33.74 -27.75
N GLY A 261 -16.78 -34.58 -27.64
CA GLY A 261 -16.93 -35.97 -27.21
C GLY A 261 -17.39 -36.13 -25.77
N GLN A 262 -16.92 -35.25 -24.88
CA GLN A 262 -17.36 -35.23 -23.49
C GLN A 262 -18.86 -34.88 -23.39
N PHE A 263 -19.36 -33.90 -24.15
CA PHE A 263 -20.79 -33.56 -24.17
C PHE A 263 -21.64 -34.68 -24.77
N VAL A 264 -21.17 -35.36 -25.83
CA VAL A 264 -21.84 -36.57 -26.37
C VAL A 264 -21.99 -37.63 -25.28
N ALA A 265 -20.93 -37.91 -24.51
CA ALA A 265 -20.96 -38.89 -23.44
C ALA A 265 -21.89 -38.48 -22.28
N MET A 266 -21.98 -37.18 -21.97
CA MET A 266 -22.92 -36.65 -20.99
C MET A 266 -24.37 -36.80 -21.47
N LEU A 267 -24.67 -36.51 -22.74
CA LEU A 267 -26.00 -36.67 -23.32
C LEU A 267 -26.44 -38.14 -23.30
N ASP A 268 -25.57 -39.06 -23.74
CA ASP A 268 -25.84 -40.50 -23.67
C ASP A 268 -26.17 -40.95 -22.23
N SER A 269 -25.38 -40.49 -21.24
CA SER A 269 -25.60 -40.81 -19.82
C SER A 269 -26.88 -40.17 -19.26
N TYR A 270 -27.23 -38.96 -19.69
CA TYR A 270 -28.45 -38.27 -19.30
C TYR A 270 -29.70 -39.00 -19.83
N ASP A 271 -29.67 -39.41 -21.10
CA ASP A 271 -30.73 -40.18 -21.73
C ASP A 271 -30.91 -41.56 -21.09
N GLU A 272 -29.83 -42.20 -20.63
CA GLU A 272 -29.90 -43.44 -19.87
C GLU A 272 -30.65 -43.28 -18.54
N LEU A 273 -30.31 -42.25 -17.75
CA LEU A 273 -31.00 -42.00 -16.48
C LEU A 273 -32.46 -41.62 -16.69
N ARG A 274 -32.79 -40.82 -17.71
CA ARG A 274 -34.18 -40.49 -18.04
C ARG A 274 -34.99 -41.68 -18.53
N ARG A 275 -34.38 -42.61 -19.27
CA ARG A 275 -35.04 -43.86 -19.67
C ARG A 275 -35.29 -44.77 -18.47
N ALA A 276 -34.37 -44.78 -17.49
CA ALA A 276 -34.54 -45.55 -16.25
C ALA A 276 -35.60 -44.93 -15.32
N ASN A 277 -35.65 -43.60 -15.21
CA ASN A 277 -36.60 -42.84 -14.42
C ASN A 277 -37.12 -41.62 -15.21
N PRO A 278 -38.32 -41.67 -15.79
CA PRO A 278 -38.89 -40.54 -16.54
C PRO A 278 -39.12 -39.27 -15.71
N ALA A 279 -39.17 -39.38 -14.38
CA ALA A 279 -39.30 -38.26 -13.45
C ALA A 279 -37.95 -37.71 -12.96
N PHE A 280 -36.83 -38.27 -13.44
CA PHE A 280 -35.49 -37.78 -13.10
C PHE A 280 -35.30 -36.34 -13.57
N ASP A 281 -35.03 -35.45 -12.61
CA ASP A 281 -34.77 -34.03 -12.84
C ASP A 281 -33.52 -33.60 -12.06
N PRO A 282 -32.35 -33.52 -12.72
CA PRO A 282 -31.09 -33.18 -12.06
C PRO A 282 -30.90 -31.67 -11.84
N VAL A 283 -31.88 -30.83 -12.19
CA VAL A 283 -31.69 -29.40 -12.36
C VAL A 283 -32.58 -28.62 -11.40
N ARG A 284 -32.06 -27.51 -10.86
CA ARG A 284 -32.87 -26.50 -10.17
C ARG A 284 -33.76 -25.76 -11.19
N PRO A 285 -34.92 -25.21 -10.80
CA PRO A 285 -35.84 -24.54 -11.71
C PRO A 285 -35.37 -23.11 -12.08
N VAL A 286 -34.12 -23.00 -12.53
CA VAL A 286 -33.40 -21.74 -12.77
C VAL A 286 -33.90 -21.05 -14.03
N VAL A 287 -34.00 -19.73 -14.01
CA VAL A 287 -34.26 -18.87 -15.19
C VAL A 287 -33.10 -17.91 -15.40
N ALA A 288 -32.74 -17.69 -16.67
CA ALA A 288 -31.83 -16.60 -17.04
C ALA A 288 -32.56 -15.26 -16.90
N VAL A 289 -32.09 -14.42 -15.99
CA VAL A 289 -32.65 -13.10 -15.68
C VAL A 289 -31.52 -12.13 -15.40
N ASN A 290 -31.69 -10.85 -15.78
CA ASN A 290 -30.74 -9.80 -15.43
C ASN A 290 -31.17 -9.04 -14.17
N VAL A 291 -30.27 -8.24 -13.61
CA VAL A 291 -30.63 -7.31 -12.53
C VAL A 291 -31.31 -6.07 -13.11
N ARG A 292 -30.90 -5.67 -14.32
CA ARG A 292 -31.30 -4.42 -14.96
C ARG A 292 -31.64 -4.66 -16.44
N PRO A 293 -32.52 -3.83 -17.05
CA PRO A 293 -32.65 -3.81 -18.50
C PRO A 293 -31.37 -3.25 -19.14
N GLY A 294 -30.82 -3.94 -20.15
CA GLY A 294 -29.70 -3.42 -20.94
C GLY A 294 -30.14 -2.31 -21.89
N GLU A 295 -29.33 -1.26 -22.05
CA GLU A 295 -29.63 -0.15 -22.97
C GLU A 295 -29.39 -0.52 -24.44
N ARG A 296 -28.43 -1.43 -24.70
CA ARG A 296 -27.97 -1.84 -26.03
C ARG A 296 -28.12 -3.34 -26.29
N ASP A 297 -28.59 -4.09 -25.29
CA ASP A 297 -28.71 -5.55 -25.33
C ASP A 297 -30.11 -6.01 -25.76
N THR A 298 -30.22 -7.31 -26.06
CA THR A 298 -31.51 -7.98 -26.23
C THR A 298 -32.34 -7.84 -24.95
N LYS A 299 -33.62 -7.50 -25.08
CA LYS A 299 -34.51 -7.42 -23.91
C LYS A 299 -34.67 -8.79 -23.26
N VAL A 300 -34.26 -8.89 -22.00
CA VAL A 300 -34.40 -10.08 -21.16
C VAL A 300 -35.27 -9.81 -19.93
N PRO A 301 -35.86 -10.87 -19.33
CA PRO A 301 -36.57 -10.74 -18.07
C PRO A 301 -35.61 -10.31 -16.94
N VAL A 302 -36.12 -9.57 -15.97
CA VAL A 302 -35.34 -9.10 -14.81
C VAL A 302 -35.78 -9.80 -13.52
N VAL A 303 -34.85 -9.96 -12.59
CA VAL A 303 -35.11 -10.41 -11.22
C VAL A 303 -35.92 -9.34 -10.48
N THR A 304 -36.99 -9.73 -9.80
CA THR A 304 -37.89 -8.82 -9.08
C THR A 304 -37.86 -9.06 -7.57
N ASP A 305 -37.32 -10.19 -7.10
CA ASP A 305 -37.00 -10.37 -5.69
C ASP A 305 -35.82 -9.48 -5.28
N ALA A 306 -36.05 -8.59 -4.30
CA ALA A 306 -35.08 -7.58 -3.90
C ALA A 306 -33.83 -8.15 -3.22
N LEU A 307 -33.92 -9.31 -2.57
CA LEU A 307 -32.77 -9.95 -1.93
C LEU A 307 -31.95 -10.74 -2.96
N THR A 308 -32.62 -11.47 -3.86
CA THR A 308 -31.97 -12.15 -4.99
C THR A 308 -31.23 -11.16 -5.89
N ALA A 309 -31.84 -10.01 -6.19
CA ALA A 309 -31.21 -8.94 -6.97
C ALA A 309 -29.87 -8.50 -6.36
N ARG A 310 -29.79 -8.37 -5.03
CA ARG A 310 -28.55 -8.01 -4.33
C ARG A 310 -27.47 -9.07 -4.46
N VAL A 311 -27.82 -10.35 -4.29
CA VAL A 311 -26.84 -11.44 -4.43
C VAL A 311 -26.36 -11.55 -5.88
N MET A 312 -27.26 -11.34 -6.85
CA MET A 312 -26.91 -11.30 -8.26
C MET A 312 -26.00 -10.11 -8.60
N ASP A 313 -26.27 -8.92 -8.07
CA ASP A 313 -25.38 -7.76 -8.22
C ASP A 313 -23.98 -8.06 -7.67
N LEU A 314 -23.90 -8.70 -6.49
CA LEU A 314 -22.61 -9.10 -5.91
C LEU A 314 -21.87 -10.11 -6.81
N PHE A 315 -22.58 -11.09 -7.39
CA PHE A 315 -22.01 -12.02 -8.36
C PHE A 315 -21.43 -11.27 -9.57
N ASN A 316 -22.22 -10.39 -10.18
CA ASN A 316 -21.82 -9.65 -11.37
C ASN A 316 -20.66 -8.66 -11.08
N VAL A 317 -20.62 -8.04 -9.90
CA VAL A 317 -19.49 -7.19 -9.47
C VAL A 317 -18.22 -8.01 -9.25
N CYS A 318 -18.29 -9.18 -8.60
CA CYS A 318 -17.12 -10.05 -8.45
C CYS A 318 -16.61 -10.52 -9.82
N TYR A 319 -17.52 -10.84 -10.74
CA TYR A 319 -17.19 -11.21 -12.10
C TYR A 319 -16.56 -10.05 -12.90
N GLU A 320 -17.08 -8.83 -12.79
CA GLU A 320 -16.48 -7.63 -13.37
C GLU A 320 -15.06 -7.38 -12.84
N ILE A 321 -14.87 -7.46 -11.52
CA ILE A 321 -13.55 -7.29 -10.89
C ILE A 321 -12.55 -8.32 -11.43
N LEU A 322 -12.96 -9.58 -11.61
CA LEU A 322 -12.12 -10.62 -12.21
C LEU A 322 -11.65 -10.21 -13.61
N LEU A 323 -12.56 -9.72 -14.46
CA LEU A 323 -12.21 -9.30 -15.82
C LEU A 323 -11.26 -8.10 -15.82
N LEU A 324 -11.49 -7.11 -14.94
CA LEU A 324 -10.58 -5.96 -14.78
C LEU A 324 -9.18 -6.39 -14.31
N MET A 325 -9.08 -7.39 -13.42
CA MET A 325 -7.78 -7.94 -13.01
C MET A 325 -7.04 -8.62 -14.17
N LEU A 326 -7.75 -9.43 -14.95
CA LEU A 326 -7.18 -10.08 -16.14
C LEU A 326 -6.75 -9.05 -17.17
N GLN A 327 -7.57 -8.05 -17.42
CA GLN A 327 -7.22 -6.96 -18.31
C GLN A 327 -5.97 -6.23 -17.84
N ARG A 328 -5.87 -5.93 -16.53
CA ARG A 328 -4.67 -5.31 -15.96
C ARG A 328 -3.46 -6.21 -16.09
N PHE A 329 -3.62 -7.51 -15.89
CA PHE A 329 -2.56 -8.49 -16.06
C PHE A 329 -2.00 -8.48 -17.49
N PHE A 330 -2.85 -8.43 -18.53
CA PHE A 330 -2.38 -8.41 -19.92
C PHE A 330 -1.89 -7.04 -20.40
N ALA A 331 -2.43 -5.95 -19.84
CA ALA A 331 -2.09 -4.56 -20.21
C ALA A 331 -1.14 -3.88 -19.21
N HIS A 332 -0.40 -4.65 -18.42
CA HIS A 332 0.51 -4.11 -17.41
C HIS A 332 1.67 -3.32 -18.04
N THR A 333 2.24 -2.41 -17.26
CA THR A 333 3.30 -1.51 -17.71
C THR A 333 4.49 -1.54 -16.76
N GLU A 334 4.20 -1.42 -15.47
CA GLU A 334 5.19 -1.16 -14.42
C GLU A 334 5.10 -2.17 -13.25
N GLU A 335 4.25 -3.18 -13.39
CA GLU A 335 4.14 -4.29 -12.46
C GLU A 335 5.42 -5.14 -12.40
N THR A 336 5.81 -5.45 -11.17
CA THR A 336 6.81 -6.48 -10.88
C THR A 336 6.22 -7.88 -11.09
N ASP A 337 7.06 -8.91 -11.21
CA ASP A 337 6.57 -10.28 -11.38
C ASP A 337 5.76 -10.77 -10.17
N ALA A 338 6.11 -10.31 -8.96
CA ALA A 338 5.33 -10.57 -7.75
C ALA A 338 3.94 -9.92 -7.82
N GLN A 339 3.84 -8.70 -8.36
CA GLN A 339 2.57 -8.00 -8.55
C GLN A 339 1.71 -8.68 -9.63
N LEU A 340 2.30 -9.12 -10.74
CA LEU A 340 1.59 -9.91 -11.75
C LEU A 340 1.10 -11.24 -11.20
N LYS A 341 1.93 -11.91 -10.37
CA LYS A 341 1.52 -13.13 -9.67
C LYS A 341 0.37 -12.88 -8.71
N ALA A 342 0.39 -11.77 -7.98
CA ALA A 342 -0.70 -11.39 -7.10
C ALA A 342 -2.02 -11.10 -7.85
N LEU A 343 -1.97 -10.44 -9.01
CA LEU A 343 -3.16 -10.25 -9.86
C LEU A 343 -3.71 -11.59 -10.36
N ALA A 344 -2.84 -12.51 -10.80
CA ALA A 344 -3.23 -13.84 -11.24
C ALA A 344 -3.84 -14.66 -10.10
N ASP A 345 -3.20 -14.68 -8.93
CA ASP A 345 -3.66 -15.39 -7.74
C ASP A 345 -5.00 -14.83 -7.24
N ALA A 346 -5.14 -13.50 -7.22
CA ALA A 346 -6.39 -12.83 -6.87
C ALA A 346 -7.51 -13.19 -7.84
N GLY A 347 -7.24 -13.23 -9.15
CA GLY A 347 -8.22 -13.64 -10.16
C GLY A 347 -8.68 -15.09 -9.96
N VAL A 348 -7.74 -16.03 -9.79
CA VAL A 348 -8.06 -17.45 -9.50
C VAL A 348 -8.84 -17.58 -8.19
N ALA A 349 -8.42 -16.87 -7.14
CA ALA A 349 -9.10 -16.86 -5.85
C ALA A 349 -10.52 -16.31 -5.98
N LEU A 350 -10.75 -15.25 -6.74
CA LEU A 350 -12.07 -14.65 -6.92
C LEU A 350 -13.02 -15.61 -7.65
N MET A 351 -12.53 -16.33 -8.66
CA MET A 351 -13.29 -17.36 -9.36
C MET A 351 -13.75 -18.48 -8.41
N VAL A 352 -12.81 -19.05 -7.64
CA VAL A 352 -13.06 -20.25 -6.81
C VAL A 352 -13.75 -19.91 -5.48
N ARG A 353 -13.41 -18.78 -4.86
CA ARG A 353 -13.82 -18.44 -3.48
C ARG A 353 -14.99 -17.45 -3.42
N ALA A 354 -15.31 -16.76 -4.51
CA ALA A 354 -16.45 -15.84 -4.57
C ALA A 354 -17.44 -16.18 -5.67
N ILE A 355 -17.02 -16.23 -6.94
CA ILE A 355 -17.91 -16.40 -8.09
C ILE A 355 -18.59 -17.78 -8.08
N GLU A 356 -17.85 -18.88 -7.92
CA GLU A 356 -18.43 -20.22 -7.84
C GLU A 356 -19.43 -20.36 -6.67
N PRO A 357 -19.08 -19.99 -5.42
CA PRO A 357 -20.02 -20.00 -4.31
C PRO A 357 -21.25 -19.12 -4.53
N LEU A 358 -21.08 -17.91 -5.10
CA LEU A 358 -22.20 -17.01 -5.39
C LEU A 358 -23.13 -17.56 -6.47
N GLY A 359 -22.59 -18.15 -7.53
CA GLY A 359 -23.39 -18.81 -8.58
C GLY A 359 -24.26 -19.93 -8.00
N ASP A 360 -23.71 -20.69 -7.06
CA ASP A 360 -24.46 -21.72 -6.34
C ASP A 360 -25.49 -21.16 -5.35
N VAL A 361 -25.26 -19.99 -4.75
CA VAL A 361 -26.26 -19.35 -3.88
C VAL A 361 -27.42 -18.82 -4.73
N VAL A 362 -27.10 -18.09 -5.80
CA VAL A 362 -28.09 -17.44 -6.68
C VAL A 362 -29.12 -18.45 -7.20
N THR A 363 -28.67 -19.64 -7.62
CA THR A 363 -29.54 -20.70 -8.16
C THR A 363 -30.52 -21.29 -7.16
N THR A 364 -30.39 -20.99 -5.86
CA THR A 364 -31.32 -21.38 -4.79
C THR A 364 -32.31 -20.29 -4.41
N LEU A 365 -32.13 -19.06 -4.92
CA LEU A 365 -32.93 -17.90 -4.55
C LEU A 365 -34.05 -17.63 -5.56
N PRO A 366 -35.25 -17.20 -5.12
CA PRO A 366 -36.39 -16.97 -6.01
C PRO A 366 -36.10 -15.86 -7.02
N ALA A 367 -36.49 -16.04 -8.28
CA ALA A 367 -36.36 -14.98 -9.29
C ALA A 367 -37.35 -13.82 -9.02
N GLY A 368 -38.50 -14.13 -8.40
CA GLY A 368 -39.48 -13.17 -7.94
C GLY A 368 -40.92 -13.66 -8.10
N PRO A 369 -41.91 -12.89 -7.63
CA PRO A 369 -43.31 -13.32 -7.60
C PRO A 369 -43.92 -13.56 -8.99
N GLU A 370 -43.38 -12.93 -10.04
CA GLU A 370 -43.80 -13.15 -11.44
C GLU A 370 -43.29 -14.47 -12.03
N TYR A 371 -42.38 -15.16 -11.34
CA TYR A 371 -41.83 -16.46 -11.75
C TYR A 371 -42.11 -17.54 -10.67
N PRO A 372 -43.39 -17.96 -10.46
CA PRO A 372 -43.73 -18.88 -9.40
C PRO A 372 -42.93 -20.19 -9.46
N GLY A 373 -42.23 -20.51 -8.37
CA GLY A 373 -41.43 -21.74 -8.26
C GLY A 373 -40.13 -21.73 -9.08
N ARG A 374 -39.73 -20.59 -9.67
CA ARG A 374 -38.48 -20.46 -10.41
C ARG A 374 -37.42 -19.72 -9.59
N THR A 375 -36.18 -20.14 -9.73
CA THR A 375 -35.01 -19.48 -9.11
C THR A 375 -34.21 -18.69 -10.13
N ALA A 376 -33.43 -17.72 -9.69
CA ALA A 376 -32.58 -16.93 -10.59
C ALA A 376 -31.29 -17.69 -10.94
N GLY A 377 -30.72 -17.46 -12.12
CA GLY A 377 -29.41 -17.99 -12.52
C GLY A 377 -28.37 -16.89 -12.69
N PRO A 378 -27.08 -17.16 -12.46
CA PRO A 378 -26.02 -16.15 -12.57
C PRO A 378 -26.03 -15.51 -13.96
N SER A 379 -26.22 -14.19 -14.03
CA SER A 379 -26.44 -13.52 -15.32
C SER A 379 -25.17 -13.19 -16.09
N PHE A 380 -24.01 -13.14 -15.41
CA PHE A 380 -22.73 -12.70 -15.99
C PHE A 380 -22.85 -11.34 -16.69
N GLU A 381 -23.65 -10.46 -16.10
CA GLU A 381 -23.99 -9.16 -16.67
C GLU A 381 -22.79 -8.22 -16.60
N LEU A 382 -22.43 -7.62 -17.74
CA LEU A 382 -21.48 -6.53 -17.87
C LEU A 382 -22.24 -5.21 -17.92
N PHE A 383 -21.88 -4.27 -17.04
CA PHE A 383 -22.65 -3.05 -16.83
C PHE A 383 -22.21 -1.85 -17.69
N TYR A 384 -21.07 -1.96 -18.37
CA TYR A 384 -20.56 -0.99 -19.33
C TYR A 384 -19.69 -1.72 -20.36
N GLU A 385 -19.72 -1.25 -21.62
CA GLU A 385 -19.04 -1.90 -22.76
C GLU A 385 -17.52 -1.65 -22.79
N THR A 386 -17.02 -0.68 -22.03
CA THR A 386 -15.64 -0.20 -22.13
C THR A 386 -14.90 -0.38 -20.81
N ASP A 387 -13.71 -0.95 -20.92
CA ASP A 387 -12.81 -1.18 -19.81
C ASP A 387 -12.34 0.11 -19.11
N CYS A 388 -12.74 0.31 -17.86
CA CYS A 388 -12.58 1.57 -17.13
C CYS A 388 -11.37 1.59 -16.18
N ILE A 389 -10.24 0.98 -16.56
CA ILE A 389 -8.99 1.06 -15.78
C ILE A 389 -7.86 1.69 -16.60
N LEU A 390 -7.20 2.69 -15.99
CA LEU A 390 -6.06 3.35 -16.61
C LEU A 390 -4.84 2.42 -16.70
N PRO A 391 -3.93 2.63 -17.67
CA PRO A 391 -2.69 1.86 -17.77
C PRO A 391 -1.69 2.13 -16.65
N HIS A 392 -1.97 3.06 -15.73
CA HIS A 392 -1.14 3.38 -14.58
C HIS A 392 -1.45 2.43 -13.42
N ARG A 393 -0.46 1.66 -12.98
CA ARG A 393 -0.56 0.61 -11.95
C ARG A 393 -1.24 1.11 -10.69
N ASP A 394 -0.74 2.21 -10.13
CA ASP A 394 -1.23 2.68 -8.83
C ASP A 394 -2.73 3.06 -8.91
N ALA A 395 -3.17 3.68 -10.01
CA ALA A 395 -4.58 4.01 -10.24
C ALA A 395 -5.42 2.75 -10.46
N ALA A 396 -4.97 1.83 -11.31
CA ALA A 396 -5.69 0.59 -11.62
C ALA A 396 -5.86 -0.30 -10.38
N TRP A 397 -4.78 -0.54 -9.65
CA TRP A 397 -4.80 -1.35 -8.45
C TRP A 397 -5.62 -0.71 -7.33
N LEU A 398 -5.57 0.62 -7.19
CA LEU A 398 -6.38 1.33 -6.21
C LEU A 398 -7.88 1.13 -6.49
N LEU A 399 -8.29 1.20 -7.75
CA LEU A 399 -9.66 0.89 -8.14
C LEU A 399 -10.01 -0.58 -7.88
N LEU A 400 -9.13 -1.53 -8.23
CA LEU A 400 -9.36 -2.96 -7.97
C LEU A 400 -9.56 -3.26 -6.47
N ALA A 401 -8.67 -2.74 -5.62
CA ALA A 401 -8.76 -2.92 -4.17
C ALA A 401 -10.00 -2.22 -3.58
N GLU A 402 -10.32 -1.02 -4.06
CA GLU A 402 -11.53 -0.29 -3.64
C GLU A 402 -12.80 -1.07 -4.01
N ARG A 403 -12.87 -1.60 -5.23
CA ARG A 403 -14.03 -2.39 -5.71
C ARG A 403 -14.20 -3.69 -4.93
N LEU A 404 -13.10 -4.38 -4.59
CA LEU A 404 -13.15 -5.56 -3.73
C LEU A 404 -13.68 -5.24 -2.32
N GLN A 405 -13.21 -4.15 -1.71
CA GLN A 405 -13.69 -3.75 -0.39
C GLN A 405 -15.17 -3.34 -0.43
N GLN A 406 -15.59 -2.61 -1.47
CA GLN A 406 -17.01 -2.29 -1.69
C GLN A 406 -17.86 -3.56 -1.83
N ALA A 407 -17.35 -4.58 -2.54
CA ALA A 407 -18.02 -5.87 -2.67
C ALA A 407 -18.10 -6.61 -1.33
N ALA A 408 -17.04 -6.61 -0.53
CA ALA A 408 -17.01 -7.21 0.81
C ALA A 408 -18.02 -6.54 1.76
N ASP A 409 -18.01 -5.21 1.84
CA ASP A 409 -18.94 -4.43 2.65
C ASP A 409 -20.40 -4.66 2.21
N PHE A 410 -20.65 -4.66 0.90
CA PHE A 410 -21.97 -4.93 0.34
C PHE A 410 -22.44 -6.36 0.63
N CYS A 411 -21.53 -7.34 0.59
CA CYS A 411 -21.79 -8.72 0.96
C CYS A 411 -22.17 -8.84 2.44
N GLN A 412 -21.43 -8.16 3.32
CA GLN A 412 -21.69 -8.14 4.76
C GLN A 412 -23.07 -7.52 5.07
N GLN A 413 -23.42 -6.40 4.44
CA GLN A 413 -24.74 -5.78 4.59
C GLN A 413 -25.87 -6.68 4.07
N THR A 414 -25.61 -7.43 3.01
CA THR A 414 -26.58 -8.36 2.41
C THR A 414 -26.78 -9.58 3.31
N CYS A 415 -25.71 -10.10 3.91
CA CYS A 415 -25.73 -11.20 4.87
C CYS A 415 -26.74 -10.96 6.02
N GLN A 416 -26.79 -9.74 6.57
CA GLN A 416 -27.70 -9.36 7.67
C GLN A 416 -29.20 -9.48 7.33
N ARG A 417 -29.54 -9.58 6.04
CA ARG A 417 -30.93 -9.63 5.54
C ARG A 417 -31.33 -11.02 5.03
N MET A 418 -30.40 -11.98 5.05
CA MET A 418 -30.59 -13.30 4.46
C MET A 418 -30.99 -14.36 5.49
N PRO A 419 -31.68 -15.44 5.07
CA PRO A 419 -31.85 -16.63 5.90
C PRO A 419 -30.50 -17.22 6.32
N ALA A 420 -30.44 -17.83 7.52
CA ALA A 420 -29.18 -18.29 8.14
C ALA A 420 -28.29 -19.12 7.20
N HIS A 421 -28.86 -20.11 6.51
CA HIS A 421 -28.11 -20.98 5.59
C HIS A 421 -27.49 -20.25 4.38
N VAL A 422 -28.08 -19.13 3.95
CA VAL A 422 -27.52 -18.25 2.90
C VAL A 422 -26.51 -17.27 3.51
N ALA A 423 -26.83 -16.71 4.67
CA ALA A 423 -25.98 -15.79 5.41
C ALA A 423 -24.60 -16.41 5.75
N ASP A 424 -24.57 -17.68 6.16
CA ASP A 424 -23.33 -18.39 6.47
C ASP A 424 -22.40 -18.50 5.24
N ARG A 425 -22.99 -18.80 4.07
CA ARG A 425 -22.24 -18.87 2.79
C ARG A 425 -21.72 -17.50 2.38
N LEU A 426 -22.55 -16.46 2.49
CA LEU A 426 -22.15 -15.08 2.20
C LEU A 426 -21.06 -14.57 3.15
N THR A 427 -21.05 -15.00 4.41
CA THR A 427 -20.00 -14.64 5.38
C THR A 427 -18.63 -15.20 4.96
N ALA A 428 -18.58 -16.44 4.47
CA ALA A 428 -17.34 -17.01 3.94
C ALA A 428 -16.85 -16.28 2.67
N ILE A 429 -17.77 -15.80 1.85
CA ILE A 429 -17.47 -14.98 0.66
C ILE A 429 -16.93 -13.61 1.09
N THR A 430 -17.54 -12.93 2.08
CA THR A 430 -17.03 -11.66 2.63
C THR A 430 -15.59 -11.81 3.09
N ALA A 431 -15.29 -12.83 3.90
CA ALA A 431 -13.93 -13.07 4.39
C ALA A 431 -12.93 -13.30 3.24
N SER A 432 -13.36 -13.97 2.17
CA SER A 432 -12.51 -14.18 0.99
C SER A 432 -12.27 -12.89 0.21
N LEU A 433 -13.29 -12.03 0.06
CA LEU A 433 -13.13 -10.73 -0.60
C LEU A 433 -12.19 -9.80 0.20
N ASP A 434 -12.31 -9.77 1.53
CA ASP A 434 -11.40 -9.01 2.40
C ASP A 434 -9.96 -9.52 2.31
N GLU A 435 -9.75 -10.84 2.29
CA GLU A 435 -8.42 -11.45 2.14
C GLU A 435 -7.79 -11.09 0.79
N ILE A 436 -8.54 -11.23 -0.31
CA ILE A 436 -8.06 -10.86 -1.65
C ILE A 436 -7.72 -9.37 -1.73
N ALA A 437 -8.56 -8.50 -1.13
CA ALA A 437 -8.30 -7.06 -1.07
C ALA A 437 -7.02 -6.75 -0.26
N GLY A 438 -6.84 -7.43 0.87
CA GLY A 438 -5.66 -7.30 1.73
C GLY A 438 -4.37 -7.74 1.04
N ASP A 439 -4.40 -8.86 0.31
CA ASP A 439 -3.27 -9.39 -0.44
C ASP A 439 -2.85 -8.42 -1.55
N LEU A 440 -3.80 -7.91 -2.35
CA LEU A 440 -3.48 -6.89 -3.37
C LEU A 440 -2.94 -5.61 -2.76
N ALA A 441 -3.50 -5.16 -1.64
CA ALA A 441 -3.02 -3.98 -0.94
C ALA A 441 -1.61 -4.16 -0.38
N ALA A 442 -1.22 -5.38 0.03
CA ALA A 442 0.13 -5.67 0.52
C ALA A 442 1.22 -5.36 -0.52
N HIS A 443 0.89 -5.41 -1.81
CA HIS A 443 1.80 -5.12 -2.91
C HIS A 443 1.87 -3.63 -3.31
N LEU A 444 1.00 -2.78 -2.77
CA LEU A 444 1.00 -1.34 -3.01
C LEU A 444 0.78 -0.56 -1.70
N PRO A 445 1.86 -0.03 -1.10
CA PRO A 445 1.80 0.69 0.17
C PRO A 445 0.74 1.81 0.19
N VAL A 446 0.55 2.55 -0.90
CA VAL A 446 -0.50 3.60 -1.00
C VAL A 446 -1.90 3.03 -0.78
N ILE A 447 -2.18 1.82 -1.30
CA ILE A 447 -3.47 1.15 -1.13
C ILE A 447 -3.58 0.59 0.29
N ARG A 448 -2.53 -0.04 0.80
CA ARG A 448 -2.48 -0.52 2.19
C ARG A 448 -2.68 0.62 3.18
N ASP A 449 -2.04 1.74 2.93
CA ASP A 449 -2.10 2.92 3.79
C ASP A 449 -3.49 3.56 3.66
N ARG A 450 -4.12 3.57 2.47
CA ARG A 450 -5.55 3.95 2.30
C ARG A 450 -6.54 2.98 2.96
N LEU A 451 -6.32 1.67 2.88
CA LEU A 451 -7.13 0.66 3.60
C LEU A 451 -6.92 0.75 5.12
N ARG A 452 -5.76 1.25 5.57
CA ARG A 452 -5.49 1.60 6.98
C ARG A 452 -6.02 2.99 7.38
N GLU A 453 -6.10 3.93 6.44
CA GLU A 453 -6.70 5.28 6.58
C GLU A 453 -8.22 5.26 6.44
N THR A 454 -8.78 4.17 5.89
CA THR A 454 -10.16 3.79 6.17
C THR A 454 -10.20 3.71 7.70
N PRO A 455 -10.93 4.62 8.38
CA PRO A 455 -10.89 4.66 9.83
C PRO A 455 -11.15 3.24 10.29
N ALA A 456 -10.25 2.68 11.11
CA ALA A 456 -10.46 1.39 11.76
C ALA A 456 -11.94 1.33 12.12
N PRO A 457 -12.70 0.34 11.59
CA PRO A 457 -14.15 0.43 11.44
C PRO A 457 -14.69 1.05 12.72
N ALA A 458 -15.18 2.28 12.60
CA ALA A 458 -15.36 3.17 13.75
C ALA A 458 -15.94 2.34 14.88
N GLU A 459 -15.16 2.14 15.94
CA GLU A 459 -15.50 1.18 17.00
C GLU A 459 -16.97 1.43 17.35
N ALA A 460 -17.81 0.41 17.19
CA ALA A 460 -19.26 0.59 17.24
C ALA A 460 -19.58 1.36 18.53
N LEU A 461 -20.37 2.43 18.43
CA LEU A 461 -20.67 3.33 19.54
C LEU A 461 -20.96 2.63 20.90
N PRO A 462 -21.66 1.47 20.93
CA PRO A 462 -21.82 0.69 22.16
C PRO A 462 -20.50 0.25 22.82
N SER A 463 -19.52 -0.24 22.06
CA SER A 463 -18.22 -0.70 22.56
C SER A 463 -17.39 0.44 23.15
N LEU A 464 -17.40 1.62 22.51
CA LEU A 464 -16.77 2.84 23.06
C LEU A 464 -17.39 3.26 24.39
N LEU A 465 -18.72 3.19 24.50
CA LEU A 465 -19.45 3.53 25.73
C LEU A 465 -19.18 2.51 26.84
N ASP A 466 -19.09 1.23 26.52
CA ASP A 466 -18.78 0.16 27.49
C ASP A 466 -17.37 0.34 28.08
N ARG A 467 -16.37 0.62 27.25
CA ARG A 467 -15.01 0.96 27.70
C ARG A 467 -14.97 2.22 28.56
N ALA A 468 -15.70 3.27 28.14
CA ALA A 468 -15.81 4.50 28.92
C ALA A 468 -16.43 4.25 30.30
N ALA A 469 -17.47 3.41 30.37
CA ALA A 469 -18.10 2.98 31.61
C ALA A 469 -17.17 2.13 32.48
N GLU A 470 -16.35 1.27 31.87
CA GLU A 470 -15.32 0.49 32.58
C GLU A 470 -14.32 1.41 33.29
N TYR A 471 -13.71 2.36 32.57
CA TYR A 471 -12.78 3.33 33.16
C TYR A 471 -13.45 4.18 34.24
N PHE A 472 -14.69 4.62 33.99
CA PHE A 472 -15.48 5.34 34.98
C PHE A 472 -15.74 4.52 36.26
N SER A 473 -16.02 3.22 36.13
CA SER A 473 -16.29 2.35 37.29
C SER A 473 -15.11 2.25 38.26
N ARG A 474 -13.88 2.52 37.80
CA ARG A 474 -12.68 2.50 38.64
C ARG A 474 -12.66 3.62 39.69
N THR A 475 -13.48 4.67 39.55
CA THR A 475 -13.67 5.65 40.64
C THR A 475 -14.29 5.04 41.89
N ASN A 476 -14.99 3.90 41.76
CA ASN A 476 -15.75 3.25 42.83
C ASN A 476 -15.06 2.02 43.43
N ARG A 477 -13.98 1.49 42.81
CA ARG A 477 -13.30 0.25 43.26
C ARG A 477 -12.26 0.44 44.37
N GLY A 478 -12.03 1.67 44.83
CA GLY A 478 -11.11 1.96 45.92
C GLY A 478 -11.73 1.89 47.32
N VAL A 479 -12.32 0.77 47.76
CA VAL A 479 -12.49 0.46 49.20
C VAL A 479 -12.62 -1.06 49.44
N THR A 480 -11.50 -1.77 49.58
CA THR A 480 -11.40 -2.93 50.49
C THR A 480 -10.00 -2.95 51.12
N GLY A 481 -9.73 -2.00 52.01
CA GLY A 481 -8.49 -1.96 52.78
C GLY A 481 -8.34 -0.60 53.47
N LYS A 482 -8.10 -0.60 54.78
CA LYS A 482 -7.86 0.61 55.57
C LYS A 482 -6.58 1.30 55.10
N GLU A 483 -6.69 2.31 54.24
CA GLU A 483 -5.81 3.49 54.10
C GLU A 483 -6.33 4.36 52.92
N ALA A 484 -6.47 5.68 53.16
CA ALA A 484 -6.86 6.78 52.25
C ALA A 484 -7.79 6.49 51.04
N GLY A 485 -9.02 7.04 51.06
CA GLY A 485 -9.94 7.01 49.91
C GLY A 485 -9.38 7.73 48.66
N PRO A 486 -10.03 7.57 47.48
CA PRO A 486 -9.51 8.08 46.20
C PRO A 486 -9.24 9.58 46.27
N ALA A 487 -8.15 10.00 45.65
CA ALA A 487 -7.73 11.40 45.56
C ALA A 487 -8.89 12.25 44.98
N PRO A 488 -9.53 13.13 45.78
CA PRO A 488 -10.83 13.71 45.44
C PRO A 488 -10.79 14.55 44.14
N GLY A 489 -9.64 15.17 43.84
CA GLY A 489 -9.42 15.91 42.59
C GLY A 489 -9.42 15.05 41.33
N LEU A 490 -8.69 13.92 41.32
CA LEU A 490 -8.60 13.02 40.16
C LEU A 490 -9.95 12.36 39.86
N ALA A 491 -10.64 11.91 40.91
CA ALA A 491 -11.96 11.31 40.76
C ALA A 491 -12.99 12.33 40.25
N ALA A 492 -12.90 13.60 40.67
CA ALA A 492 -13.76 14.68 40.15
C ALA A 492 -13.50 14.94 38.66
N LEU A 493 -12.23 15.01 38.23
CA LEU A 493 -11.87 15.19 36.83
C LEU A 493 -12.37 14.06 35.94
N LEU A 494 -12.18 12.80 36.37
CA LEU A 494 -12.65 11.65 35.60
C LEU A 494 -14.17 11.65 35.45
N ARG A 495 -14.91 11.98 36.52
CA ARG A 495 -16.37 12.13 36.44
C ARG A 495 -16.80 13.23 35.47
N SER A 496 -16.16 14.39 35.53
CA SER A 496 -16.50 15.52 34.65
C SER A 496 -16.13 15.25 33.18
N ALA A 497 -15.00 14.58 32.92
CA ALA A 497 -14.64 14.14 31.57
C ALA A 497 -15.66 13.14 31.01
N TYR A 498 -16.15 12.21 31.84
CA TYR A 498 -17.20 11.27 31.45
C TYR A 498 -18.53 11.98 31.14
N GLN A 499 -18.90 13.01 31.91
CA GLN A 499 -20.07 13.85 31.60
C GLN A 499 -19.93 14.59 30.26
N VAL A 500 -18.75 15.11 29.94
CA VAL A 500 -18.47 15.74 28.63
C VAL A 500 -18.59 14.72 27.49
N LEU A 501 -18.12 13.49 27.70
CA LEU A 501 -18.31 12.40 26.72
C LEU A 501 -19.79 12.09 26.50
N GLN A 502 -20.59 12.02 27.57
CA GLN A 502 -22.03 11.75 27.48
C GLN A 502 -22.80 12.82 26.71
N THR A 503 -22.36 14.07 26.72
CA THR A 503 -22.98 15.16 25.95
C THR A 503 -22.45 15.28 24.51
N SER A 504 -21.41 14.51 24.16
CA SER A 504 -20.73 14.55 22.85
C SER A 504 -21.07 13.36 21.94
N GLN A 505 -22.19 12.67 22.17
CA GLN A 505 -22.56 11.39 21.51
C GLN A 505 -22.71 11.43 19.99
N THR A 506 -22.78 12.63 19.39
CA THR A 506 -22.90 12.81 17.93
C THR A 506 -21.55 12.89 17.22
N ASP A 507 -20.43 12.87 17.95
CA ASP A 507 -19.08 13.05 17.40
C ASP A 507 -18.17 11.90 17.84
N ALA A 508 -18.16 10.82 17.04
CA ALA A 508 -17.40 9.60 17.32
C ALA A 508 -15.90 9.87 17.49
N ALA A 509 -15.31 10.75 16.67
CA ALA A 509 -13.89 11.07 16.74
C ALA A 509 -13.53 11.78 18.06
N LEU A 510 -14.38 12.70 18.54
CA LEU A 510 -14.22 13.31 19.86
C LEU A 510 -14.34 12.27 20.97
N MET A 511 -15.34 11.39 20.89
CA MET A 511 -15.56 10.36 21.89
C MET A 511 -14.36 9.43 22.01
N THR A 512 -13.85 8.89 20.91
CA THR A 512 -12.64 8.06 20.89
C THR A 512 -11.47 8.78 21.56
N ARG A 513 -11.24 10.06 21.22
CA ARG A 513 -10.19 10.87 21.86
C ARG A 513 -10.39 11.05 23.36
N ILE A 514 -11.62 11.27 23.83
CA ILE A 514 -11.91 11.38 25.27
C ILE A 514 -11.69 10.02 25.97
N VAL A 515 -12.13 8.91 25.38
CA VAL A 515 -11.93 7.58 25.97
C VAL A 515 -10.45 7.24 26.08
N ASP A 516 -9.72 7.30 24.97
CA ASP A 516 -8.35 6.81 24.87
C ASP A 516 -7.31 7.75 25.47
N SER A 517 -7.50 9.06 25.30
CA SER A 517 -6.51 10.07 25.72
C SER A 517 -6.85 10.80 27.01
N VAL A 518 -8.06 10.64 27.57
CA VAL A 518 -8.48 11.32 28.81
C VAL A 518 -8.94 10.33 29.88
N LEU A 519 -9.98 9.53 29.61
CA LEU A 519 -10.57 8.65 30.62
C LEU A 519 -9.61 7.53 31.04
N ARG A 520 -9.00 6.84 30.08
CA ARG A 520 -7.99 5.80 30.37
C ARG A 520 -6.84 6.33 31.23
N PRO A 521 -6.07 7.36 30.82
CA PRO A 521 -4.92 7.81 31.61
C PRO A 521 -5.32 8.42 32.97
N LEU A 522 -6.51 9.01 33.10
CA LEU A 522 -7.03 9.42 34.42
C LEU A 522 -7.37 8.20 35.31
N ALA A 523 -7.92 7.12 34.72
CA ALA A 523 -8.21 5.90 35.44
C ALA A 523 -6.91 5.23 35.94
N ASP A 524 -5.88 5.16 35.09
CA ASP A 524 -4.56 4.64 35.46
C ASP A 524 -3.92 5.48 36.58
N ALA A 525 -4.11 6.81 36.56
CA ALA A 525 -3.61 7.70 37.62
C ALA A 525 -4.29 7.48 38.98
N LEU A 526 -5.53 6.96 39.02
CA LEU A 526 -6.24 6.64 40.27
C LEU A 526 -5.70 5.39 40.95
N GLU A 527 -5.01 4.51 40.23
CA GLU A 527 -4.45 3.27 40.76
C GLU A 527 -3.10 3.49 41.46
N VAL A 528 -2.53 4.71 41.39
CA VAL A 528 -1.25 5.06 42.02
C VAL A 528 -1.46 5.45 43.50
N PRO A 529 -0.98 4.67 44.49
CA PRO A 529 -1.39 4.79 45.90
C PRO A 529 -0.96 6.06 46.67
N ALA A 530 -0.26 7.01 46.05
CA ALA A 530 0.51 8.03 46.77
C ALA A 530 0.08 9.50 46.54
N VAL A 531 -0.92 9.78 45.70
CA VAL A 531 -1.23 11.17 45.31
C VAL A 531 -2.41 11.71 46.11
N GLN A 532 -2.15 12.56 47.11
CA GLN A 532 -3.20 13.39 47.72
C GLN A 532 -3.53 14.56 46.78
N ALA A 533 -4.52 14.37 45.90
CA ALA A 533 -4.98 15.41 44.97
C ALA A 533 -6.05 16.30 45.63
N PRO A 534 -5.86 17.63 45.72
CA PRO A 534 -6.87 18.55 46.24
C PRO A 534 -8.16 18.53 45.41
N ALA A 535 -9.27 18.93 46.00
CA ALA A 535 -10.56 18.94 45.32
C ALA A 535 -10.56 19.94 44.14
N ALA A 536 -10.86 19.47 42.93
CA ALA A 536 -11.00 20.31 41.76
C ALA A 536 -12.37 21.00 41.76
N ALA A 537 -12.39 22.33 41.71
CA ALA A 537 -13.63 23.10 41.55
C ALA A 537 -14.11 23.04 40.09
N ILE A 538 -15.09 22.18 39.82
CA ILE A 538 -15.67 21.97 38.49
C ILE A 538 -17.19 22.21 38.56
N PRO A 539 -17.79 22.94 37.60
CA PRO A 539 -19.25 23.13 37.53
C PRO A 539 -20.01 21.80 37.44
N ALA A 540 -21.28 21.79 37.88
CA ALA A 540 -22.13 20.59 37.85
C ALA A 540 -22.41 20.06 36.42
N SER A 541 -22.43 20.96 35.43
CA SER A 541 -22.54 20.65 34.01
C SER A 541 -21.33 21.21 33.27
N PRO A 542 -20.19 20.51 33.27
CA PRO A 542 -18.94 21.05 32.77
C PRO A 542 -18.87 21.03 31.25
N THR A 543 -18.25 22.06 30.67
CA THR A 543 -17.81 22.04 29.27
C THR A 543 -16.42 21.41 29.17
N LEU A 544 -16.00 21.03 27.95
CA LEU A 544 -14.63 20.57 27.68
C LEU A 544 -13.57 21.58 28.15
N TRP A 545 -13.85 22.88 28.03
CA TRP A 545 -12.96 23.94 28.51
C TRP A 545 -12.87 23.98 30.04
N ASP A 546 -13.98 23.83 30.75
CA ASP A 546 -14.00 23.80 32.22
C ASP A 546 -13.16 22.63 32.77
N VAL A 547 -13.28 21.46 32.14
CA VAL A 547 -12.49 20.27 32.50
C VAL A 547 -11.00 20.50 32.21
N ALA A 548 -10.65 21.10 31.07
CA ALA A 548 -9.26 21.41 30.72
C ALA A 548 -8.63 22.42 31.71
N VAL A 549 -9.36 23.46 32.11
CA VAL A 549 -8.91 24.45 33.11
C VAL A 549 -8.71 23.79 34.48
N ALA A 550 -9.66 22.98 34.92
CA ALA A 550 -9.56 22.28 36.20
C ALA A 550 -8.40 21.28 36.24
N ALA A 551 -8.21 20.51 35.16
CA ALA A 551 -7.09 19.57 35.03
C ALA A 551 -5.75 20.30 35.06
N THR A 552 -5.66 21.45 34.36
CA THR A 552 -4.45 22.27 34.30
C THR A 552 -4.10 22.87 35.66
N ARG A 553 -5.09 23.34 36.43
CA ARG A 553 -4.87 23.80 37.82
C ARG A 553 -4.36 22.68 38.71
N LEU A 554 -4.99 21.51 38.66
CA LEU A 554 -4.56 20.37 39.46
C LEU A 554 -3.13 19.94 39.11
N ARG A 555 -2.79 19.94 37.82
CA ARG A 555 -1.43 19.68 37.34
C ARG A 555 -0.42 20.70 37.86
N ALA A 556 -0.77 21.98 37.88
CA ALA A 556 0.08 23.05 38.39
C ALA A 556 0.30 22.92 39.90
N GLU A 557 -0.76 22.62 40.67
CA GLU A 557 -0.70 22.44 42.12
C GLU A 557 0.14 21.22 42.54
N LEU A 558 0.02 20.11 41.82
CA LEU A 558 0.78 18.88 42.11
C LEU A 558 2.26 18.99 41.69
N GLY A 559 2.62 19.92 40.80
CA GLY A 559 4.01 20.14 40.43
C GLY A 559 4.69 18.87 39.89
N ALA A 560 5.82 18.49 40.48
CA ALA A 560 6.55 17.27 40.13
C ALA A 560 5.89 15.98 40.65
N ALA A 561 4.95 16.07 41.59
CA ALA A 561 4.22 14.93 42.15
C ALA A 561 3.01 14.50 41.29
N ALA A 562 2.74 15.19 40.17
CA ALA A 562 1.66 14.85 39.26
C ALA A 562 1.93 13.49 38.60
N PRO A 563 1.01 12.50 38.70
CA PRO A 563 1.21 11.20 38.07
C PRO A 563 1.19 11.33 36.54
N PRO A 564 1.99 10.54 35.79
CA PRO A 564 2.05 10.62 34.32
C PRO A 564 0.70 10.56 33.62
N GLY A 565 -0.23 9.74 34.11
CA GLY A 565 -1.60 9.65 33.56
C GLY A 565 -2.39 10.96 33.67
N LEU A 566 -2.24 11.73 34.76
CA LEU A 566 -2.83 13.07 34.85
C LEU A 566 -2.19 14.01 33.83
N VAL A 567 -0.86 13.98 33.70
CA VAL A 567 -0.13 14.86 32.78
C VAL A 567 -0.52 14.57 31.31
N GLU A 568 -0.71 13.29 30.97
CA GLU A 568 -1.20 12.86 29.65
C GLU A 568 -2.63 13.35 29.39
N ALA A 569 -3.54 13.15 30.35
CA ALA A 569 -4.93 13.60 30.24
C ALA A 569 -5.03 15.13 30.11
N VAL A 570 -4.20 15.89 30.84
CA VAL A 570 -4.14 17.35 30.74
C VAL A 570 -3.70 17.77 29.34
N ALA A 571 -2.68 17.13 28.77
CA ALA A 571 -2.25 17.42 27.41
C ALA A 571 -3.38 17.22 26.39
N ALA A 572 -4.09 16.09 26.49
CA ALA A 572 -5.21 15.78 25.61
C ALA A 572 -6.38 16.76 25.78
N LEU A 573 -6.73 17.10 27.03
CA LEU A 573 -7.80 18.07 27.33
C LEU A 573 -7.46 19.47 26.81
N GLN A 574 -6.23 19.94 26.98
CA GLN A 574 -5.79 21.24 26.46
C GLN A 574 -5.86 21.25 24.92
N ASP A 575 -5.36 20.21 24.26
CA ASP A 575 -5.41 20.09 22.79
C ASP A 575 -6.86 20.09 22.27
N LEU A 576 -7.72 19.24 22.82
CA LEU A 576 -9.12 19.14 22.42
C LEU A 576 -9.87 20.47 22.67
N ALA A 577 -9.69 21.09 23.84
CA ALA A 577 -10.40 22.32 24.20
C ALA A 577 -9.97 23.54 23.37
N VAL A 578 -8.70 23.58 22.91
CA VAL A 578 -8.19 24.62 22.02
C VAL A 578 -8.61 24.37 20.57
N ARG A 579 -8.46 23.15 20.04
CA ARG A 579 -8.85 22.85 18.64
C ARG A 579 -10.32 23.11 18.37
N ARG A 580 -11.19 22.79 19.35
CA ARG A 580 -12.63 23.01 19.29
C ARG A 580 -13.06 24.45 19.52
N ALA A 581 -12.15 25.31 19.98
CA ALA A 581 -12.44 26.73 20.12
C ALA A 581 -12.54 27.42 18.74
N PRO A 582 -13.39 28.46 18.61
CA PRO A 582 -13.37 29.34 17.45
C PRO A 582 -11.95 29.86 17.18
N ALA A 583 -11.56 29.99 15.91
CA ALA A 583 -10.17 30.33 15.53
C ALA A 583 -9.64 31.59 16.21
N GLY A 584 -10.48 32.63 16.37
CA GLY A 584 -10.12 33.88 17.05
C GLY A 584 -9.94 33.76 18.58
N GLU A 585 -10.40 32.67 19.21
CA GLU A 585 -10.25 32.44 20.66
C GLU A 585 -9.05 31.56 21.02
N ARG A 586 -8.49 30.81 20.06
CA ARG A 586 -7.46 29.79 20.31
C ARG A 586 -6.23 30.38 21.00
N GLY A 587 -5.74 31.53 20.53
CA GLY A 587 -4.59 32.22 21.12
C GLY A 587 -4.85 32.66 22.57
N ARG A 588 -6.04 33.20 22.87
CA ARG A 588 -6.43 33.57 24.23
C ARG A 588 -6.48 32.34 25.15
N ARG A 589 -7.10 31.26 24.70
CA ARG A 589 -7.18 30.00 25.47
C ARG A 589 -5.80 29.40 25.77
N ILE A 590 -4.89 29.44 24.80
CA ILE A 590 -3.50 29.00 25.02
C ILE A 590 -2.82 29.88 26.07
N ALA A 591 -2.99 31.20 26.01
CA ALA A 591 -2.45 32.13 27.00
C ALA A 591 -3.04 31.89 28.41
N ASP A 592 -4.35 31.69 28.52
CA ASP A 592 -5.03 31.38 29.78
C ASP A 592 -4.49 30.09 30.41
N LEU A 593 -4.30 29.02 29.59
CA LEU A 593 -3.71 27.77 30.05
C LEU A 593 -2.24 27.95 30.48
N ALA A 594 -1.46 28.74 29.74
CA ALA A 594 -0.06 29.03 30.06
C ALA A 594 0.06 29.77 31.39
N ASP A 595 -0.85 30.71 31.67
CA ASP A 595 -0.91 31.43 32.93
C ASP A 595 -1.21 30.52 34.12
N LEU A 596 -2.14 29.57 33.95
CA LEU A 596 -2.51 28.63 35.01
C LEU A 596 -1.37 27.72 35.45
N GLN A 597 -0.45 27.38 34.55
CA GLN A 597 0.67 26.48 34.84
C GLN A 597 2.05 27.15 34.71
N ARG A 598 2.10 28.48 34.74
CA ARG A 598 3.33 29.30 34.59
C ARG A 598 4.43 28.94 35.61
N GLY A 599 4.05 28.43 36.78
CA GLY A 599 4.97 28.00 37.84
C GLY A 599 5.76 26.72 37.53
N LEU A 600 5.41 25.97 36.49
CA LEU A 600 6.14 24.75 36.11
C LEU A 600 7.32 25.08 35.19
N PRO A 601 8.51 24.48 35.41
CA PRO A 601 9.63 24.66 34.51
C PRO A 601 9.42 23.90 33.17
N PRO A 602 10.14 24.28 32.10
CA PRO A 602 10.25 23.47 30.89
C PRO A 602 10.79 22.07 31.23
N ALA A 603 10.09 21.01 30.82
CA ALA A 603 10.49 19.63 31.10
C ALA A 603 9.89 18.63 30.10
N ILE A 604 10.57 17.49 29.94
CA ILE A 604 10.07 16.32 29.19
C ILE A 604 10.10 15.10 30.12
N VAL A 605 8.96 14.43 30.26
CA VAL A 605 8.82 13.20 31.04
C VAL A 605 8.40 12.05 30.11
N THR A 606 9.02 10.87 30.23
CA THR A 606 8.57 9.68 29.50
C THR A 606 7.52 8.92 30.30
N ALA A 607 6.31 8.78 29.78
CA ALA A 607 5.34 7.84 30.35
C ALA A 607 5.78 6.38 30.07
N LYS A 608 5.54 5.48 31.04
CA LYS A 608 5.83 4.05 30.88
C LYS A 608 5.00 3.50 29.72
N ASN A 609 5.66 2.91 28.71
CA ASN A 609 5.02 2.45 27.46
C ASN A 609 4.10 3.51 26.82
N GLY A 610 4.39 4.80 27.04
CA GLY A 610 3.51 5.90 26.68
C GLY A 610 4.22 7.05 25.98
N PRO A 611 3.56 8.21 25.83
CA PRO A 611 4.09 9.36 25.10
C PRO A 611 5.22 10.09 25.84
N TYR A 612 5.82 11.07 25.16
CA TYR A 612 6.58 12.13 25.83
C TYR A 612 5.64 13.22 26.32
N LEU A 613 5.68 13.48 27.61
CA LEU A 613 4.88 14.48 28.29
C LEU A 613 5.71 15.75 28.42
N VAL A 614 5.36 16.77 27.65
CA VAL A 614 6.12 18.02 27.54
C VAL A 614 5.38 19.13 28.27
N SER A 615 6.05 19.79 29.21
CA SER A 615 5.50 20.92 29.96
C SER A 615 6.30 22.19 29.65
N ASN A 616 5.61 23.28 29.35
CA ASN A 616 6.13 24.66 29.25
C ASN A 616 7.40 24.85 28.39
N VAL A 617 7.63 24.00 27.39
CA VAL A 617 8.70 24.21 26.42
C VAL A 617 8.34 25.42 25.56
N PRO A 618 9.19 26.48 25.53
CA PRO A 618 8.80 27.76 24.94
C PRO A 618 8.71 27.72 23.41
N VAL A 619 9.41 26.79 22.77
CA VAL A 619 9.51 26.72 21.31
C VAL A 619 9.35 25.27 20.85
N VAL A 620 8.32 25.02 20.04
CA VAL A 620 8.18 23.78 19.28
C VAL A 620 8.14 24.14 17.81
N ARG A 621 8.93 23.44 16.99
CA ARG A 621 9.04 23.67 15.55
C ARG A 621 8.64 22.44 14.77
N ASP A 622 7.95 22.65 13.65
CA ASP A 622 7.77 21.59 12.66
C ASP A 622 9.05 21.37 11.83
N HIS A 623 8.98 20.42 10.90
CA HIS A 623 10.11 20.04 10.04
C HIS A 623 10.50 21.12 9.02
N LEU A 624 9.64 22.12 8.84
CA LEU A 624 9.88 23.27 7.98
C LEU A 624 10.48 24.44 8.78
N GLY A 625 10.63 24.30 10.10
CA GLY A 625 11.19 25.31 11.00
C GLY A 625 10.16 26.29 11.56
N ASN A 626 8.87 26.13 11.26
CA ASN A 626 7.80 27.01 11.74
C ASN A 626 7.58 26.83 13.23
N ARG A 627 7.47 27.93 13.98
CA ARG A 627 7.06 27.88 15.39
C ARG A 627 5.58 27.51 15.46
N LEU A 628 5.25 26.47 16.23
CA LEU A 628 3.88 26.01 16.42
C LEU A 628 3.23 26.72 17.61
N THR A 629 2.02 27.25 17.41
CA THR A 629 1.20 27.83 18.48
C THR A 629 0.42 26.71 19.17
N LEU A 630 0.99 26.16 20.23
CA LEU A 630 0.47 24.98 20.93
C LEU A 630 0.14 25.28 22.40
N PRO A 631 -0.74 24.48 23.03
CA PRO A 631 -0.95 24.55 24.47
C PRO A 631 0.35 24.28 25.26
N PRO A 632 0.44 24.76 26.50
CA PRO A 632 1.66 24.65 27.30
C PRO A 632 1.92 23.22 27.84
N GLN A 633 0.94 22.32 27.80
CA GLN A 633 1.11 20.89 28.11
C GLN A 633 0.84 20.04 26.84
N LEU A 634 1.81 19.22 26.44
CA LEU A 634 1.72 18.39 25.24
C LEU A 634 2.01 16.92 25.54
N ALA A 635 1.42 16.04 24.73
CA ALA A 635 1.77 14.62 24.66
C ALA A 635 2.26 14.32 23.24
N LEU A 636 3.56 14.13 23.08
CA LEU A 636 4.16 13.79 21.78
C LEU A 636 4.21 12.28 21.60
N CYS A 637 3.83 11.81 20.41
CA CYS A 637 3.82 10.39 20.07
C CYS A 637 5.25 9.84 20.11
N ARG A 638 5.41 8.72 20.81
CA ARG A 638 6.65 7.96 20.93
C ARG A 638 6.59 6.60 20.24
N CYS A 639 5.39 6.04 20.11
CA CYS A 639 5.17 4.69 19.59
C CYS A 639 5.15 4.58 18.06
N GLY A 640 5.17 5.68 17.32
CA GLY A 640 5.06 5.68 15.86
C GLY A 640 3.67 5.30 15.32
N GLY A 641 2.69 4.99 16.17
CA GLY A 641 1.37 4.50 15.75
C GLY A 641 0.27 5.57 15.64
N SER A 642 0.44 6.76 16.21
CA SER A 642 -0.67 7.73 16.29
C SER A 642 -1.10 8.26 14.92
N SER A 643 -2.41 8.38 14.68
CA SER A 643 -2.95 9.07 13.50
C SER A 643 -2.87 10.59 13.62
N SER A 644 -2.63 11.11 14.83
CA SER A 644 -2.47 12.55 15.12
C SER A 644 -1.02 13.02 15.25
N LYS A 645 -0.05 12.24 14.73
CA LYS A 645 1.38 12.58 14.75
C LYS A 645 1.60 14.04 14.33
N PRO A 646 2.46 14.78 15.05
CA PRO A 646 3.38 14.33 16.09
C PRO A 646 2.75 14.11 17.48
N PHE A 647 1.46 14.36 17.65
CA PHE A 647 0.79 14.24 18.95
C PHE A 647 0.34 12.81 19.25
N CYS A 648 0.19 12.49 20.52
CA CYS A 648 -0.37 11.22 20.98
C CYS A 648 -1.91 11.27 20.94
N ASP A 649 -2.53 10.17 20.50
CA ASP A 649 -3.96 9.87 20.53
C ASP A 649 -4.33 8.70 21.43
N GLY A 650 -3.34 8.12 22.11
CA GLY A 650 -3.54 6.95 22.96
C GLY A 650 -3.34 5.60 22.27
N THR A 651 -3.06 5.55 20.95
CA THR A 651 -2.84 4.28 20.21
C THR A 651 -1.76 3.38 20.84
N HIS A 652 -0.79 3.96 21.56
CA HIS A 652 0.27 3.21 22.23
C HIS A 652 -0.23 2.13 23.21
N ALA A 653 -1.41 2.29 23.81
CA ALA A 653 -1.93 1.33 24.77
C ALA A 653 -2.45 0.04 24.11
N GLY A 654 -2.82 0.11 22.83
CA GLY A 654 -3.38 -1.03 22.07
C GLY A 654 -2.43 -1.61 21.03
N ASN A 655 -1.34 -0.91 20.68
CA ASN A 655 -0.47 -1.30 19.56
C ASN A 655 0.78 -2.09 19.96
N GLY A 656 0.88 -2.54 21.23
CA GLY A 656 1.99 -3.35 21.72
C GLY A 656 3.31 -2.58 21.93
N PHE A 657 3.28 -1.25 22.00
CA PHE A 657 4.48 -0.45 22.21
C PHE A 657 5.15 -0.74 23.57
N SER A 658 6.45 -1.03 23.54
CA SER A 658 7.32 -1.11 24.72
C SER A 658 8.37 -0.01 24.72
N ASP A 659 8.60 0.57 25.89
CA ASP A 659 9.67 1.53 26.13
C ASP A 659 11.04 0.93 26.46
N ASP A 660 11.14 -0.40 26.50
CA ASP A 660 12.38 -1.09 26.82
C ASP A 660 13.48 -0.82 25.79
N LYS A 661 14.72 -0.77 26.27
CA LYS A 661 15.93 -0.70 25.44
C LYS A 661 16.21 -2.09 24.86
N ASP A 662 16.66 -2.12 23.61
CA ASP A 662 17.10 -3.37 22.99
C ASP A 662 18.41 -3.84 23.64
N PRO A 663 18.53 -5.13 24.00
CA PRO A 663 19.79 -5.68 24.50
C PRO A 663 20.92 -5.64 23.47
N ASN A 664 20.62 -5.65 22.17
CA ASN A 664 21.58 -5.65 21.06
C ASN A 664 21.88 -4.24 20.52
N ARG A 665 21.47 -3.18 21.23
CA ARG A 665 21.78 -1.79 20.85
C ARG A 665 23.29 -1.57 20.78
N VAL A 666 23.71 -0.57 20.01
CA VAL A 666 25.11 -0.13 19.94
C VAL A 666 25.63 0.12 21.37
N PRO A 667 26.73 -0.55 21.79
CA PRO A 667 27.27 -0.41 23.13
C PRO A 667 27.67 1.03 23.46
N ASP A 668 27.57 1.39 24.74
CA ASP A 668 28.11 2.65 25.25
C ASP A 668 29.65 2.58 25.23
N ARG A 669 30.24 3.15 24.18
CA ARG A 669 31.69 3.18 23.99
C ARG A 669 32.09 4.51 23.37
N ARG A 670 32.99 5.19 24.06
CA ARG A 670 33.54 6.48 23.64
C ARG A 670 34.92 6.29 23.02
N ASP A 671 35.02 6.56 21.72
CA ASP A 671 36.27 6.57 20.98
C ASP A 671 36.90 7.98 20.98
N THR A 672 38.23 8.04 20.95
CA THR A 672 39.01 9.29 21.03
C THR A 672 39.96 9.39 19.85
N TYR A 673 39.90 10.51 19.12
CA TYR A 673 40.70 10.78 17.94
C TYR A 673 41.51 12.04 18.15
N ALA A 674 42.83 11.90 18.35
CA ALA A 674 43.74 13.03 18.50
C ALA A 674 44.14 13.60 17.13
N GLY A 675 44.10 14.92 16.97
CA GLY A 675 44.65 15.62 15.82
C GLY A 675 45.62 16.73 16.22
N GLN A 676 46.14 17.45 15.22
CA GLN A 676 47.14 18.50 15.42
C GLN A 676 46.61 19.74 16.19
N GLN A 677 45.32 20.08 16.03
CA GLN A 677 44.73 21.29 16.62
C GLN A 677 43.69 21.00 17.72
N LEU A 678 43.06 19.83 17.68
CA LEU A 678 41.99 19.43 18.59
C LEU A 678 41.89 17.91 18.67
N THR A 679 41.24 17.41 19.71
CA THR A 679 40.81 16.01 19.86
C THR A 679 39.30 15.91 19.65
N VAL A 680 38.84 14.95 18.85
CA VAL A 680 37.41 14.63 18.70
C VAL A 680 37.07 13.40 19.51
N PHE A 681 35.94 13.44 20.21
CA PHE A 681 35.35 12.30 20.89
C PHE A 681 34.06 11.89 20.18
N ASP A 682 33.88 10.59 19.98
CA ASP A 682 32.70 10.00 19.34
C ASP A 682 32.16 8.87 20.22
N ASN A 683 30.86 8.83 20.46
CA ASN A 683 30.20 7.68 21.06
C ASN A 683 29.01 7.25 20.20
N ARG A 684 29.22 6.18 19.44
CA ARG A 684 28.20 5.66 18.51
C ARG A 684 26.95 5.13 19.21
N GLY A 685 27.04 4.76 20.50
CA GLY A 685 25.86 4.42 21.32
C GLY A 685 24.88 5.59 21.51
N ILE A 686 25.30 6.83 21.22
CA ILE A 686 24.49 8.05 21.27
C ILE A 686 24.06 8.49 19.86
N CYS A 687 24.71 7.98 18.81
CA CYS A 687 24.51 8.48 17.46
C CYS A 687 23.09 8.16 16.94
N GLN A 688 22.38 9.18 16.46
CA GLN A 688 21.12 8.98 15.74
C GLN A 688 21.31 8.72 14.24
N HIS A 689 22.56 8.65 13.78
CA HIS A 689 22.95 8.45 12.38
C HIS A 689 22.41 9.52 11.41
N SER A 690 22.46 10.80 11.81
CA SER A 690 21.89 11.89 10.99
C SER A 690 22.69 12.27 9.74
N GLY A 691 23.90 11.74 9.53
CA GLY A 691 24.76 12.09 8.37
C GLY A 691 25.36 13.52 8.38
N LEU A 692 24.83 14.46 9.16
CA LEU A 692 25.26 15.87 9.14
C LEU A 692 26.78 16.10 9.27
N CYS A 693 27.51 15.27 10.04
CA CYS A 693 28.96 15.42 10.18
C CYS A 693 29.70 14.98 8.90
N THR A 694 29.30 13.86 8.30
CA THR A 694 29.88 13.33 7.06
C THR A 694 29.53 14.19 5.86
N ASP A 695 28.31 14.73 5.80
CA ASP A 695 27.83 15.55 4.68
C ASP A 695 28.53 16.92 4.64
N ARG A 696 28.81 17.50 5.82
CA ARG A 696 29.34 18.86 5.93
C ARG A 696 30.86 18.92 5.90
N VAL A 697 31.54 17.93 6.48
CA VAL A 697 33.00 17.93 6.64
C VAL A 697 33.55 16.53 6.36
N SER A 698 33.27 16.01 5.16
CA SER A 698 33.66 14.65 4.74
C SER A 698 35.17 14.37 4.82
N ALA A 699 36.00 15.41 4.71
CA ALA A 699 37.45 15.30 4.88
C ALA A 699 37.86 14.97 6.34
N ALA A 700 37.06 15.38 7.34
CA ALA A 700 37.29 15.07 8.75
C ALA A 700 36.42 13.92 9.26
N PHE A 701 35.21 13.71 8.74
CA PHE A 701 34.31 12.62 9.09
C PHE A 701 34.09 11.73 7.86
N ARG A 702 34.83 10.63 7.79
CA ARG A 702 35.01 9.85 6.57
C ARG A 702 34.08 8.63 6.58
N ALA A 703 32.94 8.76 5.91
CA ALA A 703 32.06 7.61 5.65
C ALA A 703 32.83 6.54 4.85
N GLY A 704 32.80 5.28 5.31
CA GLY A 704 33.45 4.16 4.62
C GLY A 704 34.97 4.07 4.77
N ALA A 705 35.61 4.90 5.60
CA ALA A 705 37.05 4.83 5.85
C ALA A 705 37.37 4.68 7.35
N GLU A 706 38.51 4.07 7.66
CA GLU A 706 39.06 4.00 9.02
C GLU A 706 40.41 4.71 9.14
N PRO A 707 40.69 5.43 10.24
CA PRO A 707 39.73 5.80 11.30
C PRO A 707 38.58 6.67 10.76
N PHE A 708 37.34 6.44 11.26
CA PHE A 708 36.16 7.24 10.86
C PHE A 708 36.40 8.75 10.99
N VAL A 709 37.05 9.21 12.06
CA VAL A 709 37.37 10.62 12.28
C VAL A 709 38.85 10.88 11.98
N ALA A 710 39.11 11.90 11.17
CA ALA A 710 40.42 12.49 10.90
C ALA A 710 40.41 13.97 11.35
N PRO A 711 40.71 14.28 12.63
CA PRO A 711 40.56 15.64 13.17
C PRO A 711 41.47 16.70 12.52
N SER A 712 42.47 16.29 11.74
CA SER A 712 43.33 17.19 10.95
C SER A 712 42.92 17.33 9.49
N GLY A 713 41.78 16.74 9.08
CA GLY A 713 41.31 16.73 7.69
C GLY A 713 40.57 17.99 7.24
N ALA A 714 40.23 18.91 8.15
CA ALA A 714 39.51 20.14 7.84
C ALA A 714 39.92 21.28 8.78
N ARG A 715 39.42 22.49 8.53
CA ARG A 715 39.74 23.65 9.39
C ARG A 715 39.07 23.50 10.76
N LEU A 716 39.73 24.00 11.80
CA LEU A 716 39.23 24.00 13.19
C LEU A 716 37.77 24.47 13.29
N ASP A 717 37.44 25.59 12.65
CA ASP A 717 36.11 26.20 12.72
C ASP A 717 35.03 25.36 12.02
N GLU A 718 35.37 24.58 11.00
CA GLU A 718 34.46 23.65 10.32
C GLU A 718 34.17 22.42 11.18
N ILE A 719 35.21 21.83 11.78
CA ILE A 719 35.09 20.66 12.67
C ILE A 719 34.29 21.04 13.92
N MET A 720 34.60 22.18 14.55
CA MET A 720 33.84 22.68 15.70
C MET A 720 32.35 22.85 15.38
N ARG A 721 32.02 23.38 14.20
CA ARG A 721 30.63 23.52 13.75
C ARG A 721 29.96 22.16 13.54
N ALA A 722 30.62 21.21 12.89
CA ALA A 722 30.08 19.86 12.69
C ALA A 722 29.81 19.12 14.02
N VAL A 723 30.71 19.26 15.00
CA VAL A 723 30.54 18.70 16.35
C VAL A 723 29.37 19.37 17.08
N ARG A 724 29.29 20.71 17.07
CA ARG A 724 28.19 21.49 17.69
C ARG A 724 26.81 21.20 17.11
N ASP A 725 26.76 20.84 15.84
CA ASP A 725 25.53 20.57 15.11
C ASP A 725 25.17 19.08 15.08
N CYS A 726 25.93 18.23 15.78
CA CYS A 726 25.59 16.82 16.00
C CYS A 726 24.29 16.74 16.82
N PRO A 727 23.12 16.39 16.24
CA PRO A 727 21.88 16.68 16.94
C PRO A 727 21.54 15.68 18.05
N SER A 728 22.21 14.52 18.10
CA SER A 728 22.11 13.61 19.23
C SER A 728 23.14 13.89 20.33
N GLY A 729 24.12 14.77 20.09
CA GLY A 729 25.21 15.05 21.03
C GLY A 729 26.24 13.92 21.16
N ALA A 730 26.33 13.04 20.16
CA ALA A 730 27.27 11.92 20.12
C ALA A 730 28.74 12.36 19.94
N LEU A 731 28.94 13.54 19.33
CA LEU A 731 30.25 14.12 19.10
C LEU A 731 30.58 15.17 20.17
N SER A 732 31.85 15.23 20.56
CA SER A 732 32.42 16.30 21.38
C SER A 732 33.86 16.58 20.94
N LEU A 733 34.45 17.65 21.49
CA LEU A 733 35.83 18.01 21.20
C LEU A 733 36.57 18.46 22.45
N GLY A 734 37.89 18.46 22.38
CA GLY A 734 38.78 18.91 23.44
C GLY A 734 40.10 19.44 22.93
N PHE A 735 40.81 20.12 23.81
CA PHE A 735 42.15 20.66 23.58
C PHE A 735 43.11 20.02 24.58
N ASP A 736 44.29 19.61 24.12
CA ASP A 736 45.30 18.93 24.94
C ASP A 736 44.74 17.73 25.75
N GLY A 737 43.81 16.97 25.14
CA GLY A 737 43.14 15.82 25.76
C GLY A 737 42.03 16.17 26.77
N THR A 738 41.83 17.45 27.10
CA THR A 738 40.76 17.91 27.98
C THR A 738 39.52 18.25 27.17
N GLU A 739 38.40 17.60 27.47
CA GLU A 739 37.13 17.85 26.81
C GLU A 739 36.62 19.28 27.10
N ALA A 740 36.30 20.02 26.05
CA ALA A 740 35.75 21.37 26.14
C ALA A 740 34.24 21.34 25.88
N ARG A 741 33.50 20.62 26.74
CA ARG A 741 32.06 20.37 26.58
C ARG A 741 31.25 21.67 26.48
N ASP A 742 31.58 22.67 27.29
CA ASP A 742 30.88 23.96 27.27
C ASP A 742 30.94 24.65 25.91
N LEU A 743 32.03 24.47 25.15
CA LEU A 743 32.13 25.00 23.79
C LEU A 743 31.19 24.27 22.83
N VAL A 744 30.98 22.96 23.00
CA VAL A 744 30.07 22.17 22.17
C VAL A 744 28.61 22.50 22.49
N ASP A 745 28.30 22.65 23.78
CA ASP A 745 26.97 22.94 24.31
C ASP A 745 26.64 24.45 24.32
N TRP A 746 27.27 25.23 23.44
CA TRP A 746 27.00 26.67 23.25
C TRP A 746 27.05 27.51 24.53
N HIS A 747 27.85 27.13 25.52
CA HIS A 747 27.89 27.73 26.85
C HIS A 747 26.49 27.86 27.49
N GLY A 748 25.57 26.95 27.17
CA GLY A 748 24.20 26.97 27.65
C GLY A 748 23.31 28.08 27.05
N THR A 749 23.72 28.72 25.96
CA THR A 749 22.99 29.86 25.35
C THR A 749 21.99 29.48 24.25
N ARG A 750 21.91 28.20 23.86
CA ARG A 750 21.01 27.74 22.80
C ARG A 750 19.54 27.80 23.27
N GLU A 751 18.64 28.21 22.38
CA GLU A 751 17.20 28.30 22.66
C GLU A 751 16.62 26.95 23.11
N GLN A 752 15.80 26.97 24.16
CA GLN A 752 15.02 25.81 24.60
C GLN A 752 13.97 25.48 23.56
N ALA A 753 14.20 24.43 22.78
CA ALA A 753 13.33 24.08 21.67
C ALA A 753 13.18 22.59 21.47
N ILE A 754 12.04 22.19 20.90
CA ILE A 754 11.80 20.87 20.30
C ILE A 754 11.56 21.06 18.81
N GLU A 755 12.41 20.47 17.98
CA GLU A 755 12.22 20.40 16.53
C GLU A 755 11.67 19.01 16.16
N ILE A 756 10.55 19.00 15.44
CA ILE A 756 9.95 17.79 14.86
C ILE A 756 10.57 17.60 13.48
N THR A 757 11.46 16.62 13.32
CA THR A 757 12.07 16.38 12.00
C THR A 757 11.18 15.52 11.11
N LYS A 758 11.10 15.82 9.81
CA LYS A 758 10.31 15.04 8.84
C LYS A 758 10.76 13.58 8.88
N ASP A 759 9.83 12.66 9.06
CA ASP A 759 10.07 11.21 9.05
C ASP A 759 11.12 10.76 10.09
N GLY A 760 11.43 11.61 11.08
CA GLY A 760 12.55 11.42 11.97
C GLY A 760 12.24 11.69 13.45
N PRO A 761 13.28 11.78 14.29
CA PRO A 761 13.14 12.00 15.73
C PRO A 761 12.70 13.42 16.09
N TYR A 762 12.38 13.62 17.36
CA TYR A 762 12.35 14.97 17.95
C TYR A 762 13.77 15.37 18.34
N ARG A 763 14.23 16.55 17.93
CA ARG A 763 15.51 17.11 18.38
C ARG A 763 15.26 18.14 19.45
N VAL A 764 15.88 17.96 20.60
CA VAL A 764 15.72 18.82 21.78
C VAL A 764 16.99 19.62 21.96
N THR A 765 16.85 20.92 22.25
CA THR A 765 17.97 21.84 22.52
C THR A 765 17.68 22.75 23.71
N GLY A 766 18.70 23.45 24.20
CA GLY A 766 18.63 24.45 25.27
C GLY A 766 18.60 23.86 26.69
N GLY A 767 19.02 22.61 26.85
CA GLY A 767 19.12 21.98 28.17
C GLY A 767 17.79 21.68 28.84
N ILE A 768 16.77 21.32 28.05
CA ILE A 768 15.48 20.87 28.60
C ILE A 768 15.70 19.52 29.32
N PRO A 769 15.30 19.37 30.60
CA PRO A 769 15.46 18.12 31.34
C PRO A 769 14.62 16.97 30.76
N LEU A 770 15.16 15.75 30.80
CA LEU A 770 14.48 14.51 30.41
C LEU A 770 14.42 13.55 31.59
N ALA A 771 13.22 13.32 32.12
CA ALA A 771 12.99 12.41 33.23
C ALA A 771 12.13 11.20 32.83
N ASP A 772 12.25 10.11 33.58
CA ASP A 772 11.37 8.94 33.48
C ASP A 772 10.04 9.16 34.23
N ALA A 773 9.16 8.15 34.20
CA ALA A 773 7.85 8.20 34.84
C ALA A 773 7.92 8.35 36.37
N ALA A 774 9.06 8.04 37.00
CA ALA A 774 9.30 8.21 38.42
C ALA A 774 9.93 9.58 38.75
N GLY A 775 10.20 10.41 37.75
CA GLY A 775 10.84 11.72 37.89
C GLY A 775 12.36 11.66 37.99
N ALA A 776 12.98 10.51 37.75
CA ALA A 776 14.44 10.36 37.73
C ALA A 776 15.03 10.73 36.36
N ASP A 777 16.26 11.25 36.34
CA ASP A 777 16.98 11.55 35.09
C ASP A 777 17.17 10.28 34.27
N VAL A 778 16.82 10.31 32.98
CA VAL A 778 16.94 9.13 32.12
C VAL A 778 18.42 8.73 31.96
N PRO A 779 18.79 7.44 32.16
CA PRO A 779 20.16 6.99 32.00
C PRO A 779 20.70 7.22 30.57
N ARG A 780 21.87 7.89 30.49
CA ARG A 780 22.55 8.30 29.26
C ARG A 780 23.94 7.66 29.14
N ALA A 781 24.38 7.45 27.91
CA ALA A 781 25.70 6.91 27.61
C ALA A 781 26.81 7.93 27.89
N SER A 782 28.04 7.46 28.07
CA SER A 782 29.20 8.29 28.40
C SER A 782 29.46 9.39 27.37
N GLY A 783 29.59 10.64 27.83
CA GLY A 783 29.78 11.79 26.94
C GLY A 783 28.52 12.30 26.24
N SER A 784 27.32 11.90 26.69
CA SER A 784 26.07 12.51 26.21
C SER A 784 25.98 13.98 26.55
N SER A 785 25.57 14.81 25.58
CA SER A 785 25.17 16.18 25.86
C SER A 785 23.91 16.20 26.74
N ARG A 786 23.89 17.14 27.68
CA ARG A 786 22.68 17.51 28.46
C ARG A 786 21.98 18.72 27.85
N GLU A 787 22.64 19.45 26.96
CA GLU A 787 22.09 20.62 26.28
C GLU A 787 21.20 20.22 25.10
N HIS A 788 21.62 19.24 24.30
CA HIS A 788 20.86 18.75 23.14
C HIS A 788 20.86 17.23 23.01
N TYR A 789 19.76 16.66 22.52
CA TYR A 789 19.61 15.22 22.29
C TYR A 789 18.45 14.91 21.34
N ALA A 790 18.40 13.68 20.81
CA ALA A 790 17.36 13.23 19.89
C ALA A 790 16.46 12.14 20.51
N LEU A 791 15.15 12.35 20.51
CA LEU A 791 14.14 11.43 21.03
C LEU A 791 13.48 10.62 19.91
N CYS A 792 13.32 9.32 20.14
CA CYS A 792 12.69 8.39 19.21
C CYS A 792 11.21 8.70 19.00
N ARG A 793 10.79 8.88 17.74
CA ARG A 793 9.39 9.08 17.37
C ARG A 793 8.73 7.86 16.72
N CYS A 794 9.52 6.96 16.15
CA CYS A 794 9.04 5.82 15.37
C CYS A 794 8.60 4.60 16.18
N GLY A 795 8.82 4.56 17.49
CA GLY A 795 8.56 3.38 18.32
C GLY A 795 9.60 2.26 18.23
N HIS A 796 10.51 2.29 17.25
CA HIS A 796 11.44 1.19 16.96
C HIS A 796 12.91 1.44 17.33
N SER A 797 13.26 2.57 17.97
CA SER A 797 14.64 2.79 18.42
C SER A 797 15.14 1.65 19.31
N GLN A 798 16.38 1.25 19.14
CA GLN A 798 17.04 0.28 20.01
C GLN A 798 17.51 0.93 21.33
N ASN A 799 17.66 2.26 21.36
CA ASN A 799 18.17 3.00 22.51
C ASN A 799 17.10 3.91 23.16
N LYS A 800 15.83 3.44 23.22
CA LYS A 800 14.72 4.23 23.77
C LYS A 800 15.06 4.79 25.16
N PRO A 801 14.64 6.03 25.48
CA PRO A 801 13.86 6.95 24.66
C PRO A 801 14.66 7.71 23.59
N LEU A 802 15.97 7.53 23.51
CA LEU A 802 16.83 8.21 22.54
C LEU A 802 16.71 7.57 21.15
N CYS A 803 16.93 8.34 20.09
CA CYS A 803 16.90 7.84 18.72
C CYS A 803 18.22 7.13 18.37
N SER A 804 18.14 5.87 17.92
CA SER A 804 19.29 5.11 17.40
C SER A 804 19.37 5.12 15.87
N GLY A 805 18.59 5.96 15.18
CA GLY A 805 18.50 5.96 13.71
C GLY A 805 17.53 4.94 13.11
N MET A 806 16.92 4.05 13.93
CA MET A 806 15.98 3.00 13.45
C MET A 806 14.82 3.49 12.60
N HIS A 807 14.45 4.77 12.68
CA HIS A 807 13.37 5.37 11.88
C HIS A 807 13.61 5.28 10.37
N TRP A 808 14.87 5.30 9.91
CA TRP A 808 15.19 5.05 8.50
C TRP A 808 14.92 3.60 8.08
N TYR A 809 15.22 2.66 8.98
CA TYR A 809 15.15 1.22 8.72
C TYR A 809 13.73 0.65 8.79
N VAL A 810 12.85 1.31 9.56
CA VAL A 810 11.43 0.93 9.65
C VAL A 810 10.53 1.80 8.77
N ASP A 811 11.13 2.61 7.88
CA ASP A 811 10.45 3.55 6.99
C ASP A 811 9.39 4.39 7.71
N PHE A 812 9.79 4.97 8.85
CA PHE A 812 8.86 5.77 9.63
C PHE A 812 8.48 7.03 8.87
N ARG A 813 7.17 7.24 8.64
CA ARG A 813 6.65 8.40 7.94
C ARG A 813 5.72 9.25 8.80
N ASP A 814 5.83 10.56 8.63
CA ASP A 814 4.78 11.51 8.97
C ASP A 814 3.56 11.34 8.06
N PRO A 815 2.34 11.73 8.51
CA PRO A 815 1.16 11.80 7.66
C PRO A 815 1.45 12.60 6.37
N ALA A 816 0.82 12.19 5.26
CA ALA A 816 1.03 12.83 3.97
C ALA A 816 0.71 14.34 4.04
N PRO A 817 1.56 15.21 3.45
CA PRO A 817 1.21 16.61 3.32
C PRO A 817 -0.04 16.79 2.45
N GLY A 818 -0.74 17.91 2.63
CA GLY A 818 -1.92 18.26 1.83
C GLY A 818 -1.61 18.42 0.32
N PRO A 819 -2.65 18.55 -0.52
CA PRO A 819 -2.57 18.28 -1.96
C PRO A 819 -1.73 19.28 -2.80
N GLU A 820 -1.31 20.43 -2.27
CA GLU A 820 -0.49 21.40 -3.01
C GLU A 820 0.56 22.04 -2.09
N PRO A 821 1.83 21.58 -2.12
CA PRO A 821 2.86 22.17 -1.29
C PRO A 821 3.22 23.59 -1.77
N ALA A 822 3.39 24.52 -0.83
CA ALA A 822 3.93 25.85 -1.15
C ALA A 822 5.39 25.75 -1.61
N LEU A 823 5.90 26.76 -2.35
CA LEU A 823 7.33 26.86 -2.70
C LEU A 823 8.24 26.71 -1.48
N PHE A 824 7.80 27.21 -0.33
CA PHE A 824 8.50 27.12 0.96
C PHE A 824 8.63 25.68 1.43
N GLU A 825 7.55 24.91 1.38
CA GLU A 825 7.52 23.50 1.77
C GLU A 825 8.40 22.69 0.81
N TRP A 826 8.30 22.97 -0.49
CA TRP A 826 9.11 22.34 -1.51
C TRP A 826 10.61 22.63 -1.31
N ALA A 827 10.98 23.85 -0.94
CA ALA A 827 12.37 24.23 -0.66
C ALA A 827 12.99 23.50 0.55
N GLY A 828 12.24 22.66 1.27
CA GLY A 828 12.65 22.04 2.53
C GLY A 828 12.53 22.99 3.72
N GLY A 829 11.64 23.98 3.62
CA GLY A 829 11.37 24.97 4.66
C GLY A 829 12.53 25.91 4.96
N LEU A 830 12.46 26.56 6.11
CA LEU A 830 13.47 27.49 6.60
C LEU A 830 14.86 26.83 6.75
N PRO A 831 15.00 25.55 7.17
CA PRO A 831 16.29 24.87 7.21
C PRO A 831 16.98 24.78 5.83
N GLY A 832 16.23 24.45 4.78
CA GLY A 832 16.74 24.37 3.41
C GLY A 832 17.22 25.74 2.91
N LEU A 833 16.37 26.76 3.05
CA LEU A 833 16.68 28.13 2.66
C LEU A 833 17.83 28.74 3.46
N THR A 834 17.91 28.48 4.76
CA THR A 834 19.01 28.94 5.61
C THR A 834 20.34 28.31 5.17
N ARG A 835 20.33 27.02 4.82
CA ARG A 835 21.54 26.33 4.32
C ARG A 835 22.05 26.98 3.02
N MET A 836 21.15 27.24 2.07
CA MET A 836 21.46 27.95 0.83
C MET A 836 22.08 29.33 1.12
N MET A 837 21.44 30.16 1.95
CA MET A 837 21.94 31.50 2.24
C MET A 837 23.29 31.49 2.96
N ARG A 838 23.54 30.51 3.84
CA ARG A 838 24.85 30.37 4.48
C ARG A 838 25.92 29.94 3.49
N LEU A 839 25.66 28.99 2.60
CA LEU A 839 26.62 28.64 1.54
C LEU A 839 26.92 29.83 0.63
N LEU A 840 25.91 30.63 0.29
CA LEU A 840 26.11 31.84 -0.48
C LEU A 840 27.04 32.83 0.24
N TYR A 841 26.66 33.26 1.45
CA TYR A 841 27.32 34.38 2.12
C TYR A 841 28.55 34.02 2.95
N GLU A 842 28.68 32.78 3.41
CA GLU A 842 29.82 32.33 4.23
C GLU A 842 30.90 31.60 3.40
N LYS A 843 30.56 31.03 2.23
CA LYS A 843 31.50 30.29 1.38
C LYS A 843 31.74 30.96 0.02
N HIS A 844 30.68 31.25 -0.75
CA HIS A 844 30.84 31.70 -2.13
C HIS A 844 31.16 33.20 -2.26
N VAL A 845 30.43 34.06 -1.56
CA VAL A 845 30.64 35.52 -1.59
C VAL A 845 32.04 35.91 -1.09
N PRO A 846 32.58 35.37 0.03
CA PRO A 846 33.91 35.74 0.49
C PRO A 846 35.05 35.27 -0.42
N ALA A 847 34.80 34.25 -1.26
CA ALA A 847 35.76 33.72 -2.22
C ALA A 847 35.72 34.43 -3.58
N ASP A 848 34.81 35.39 -3.76
CA ASP A 848 34.61 36.11 -5.02
C ASP A 848 35.15 37.55 -4.92
N ASP A 849 36.14 37.89 -5.75
CA ASP A 849 36.83 39.18 -5.67
C ASP A 849 35.92 40.40 -5.90
N LEU A 850 34.84 40.23 -6.67
CA LEU A 850 33.92 41.30 -7.03
C LEU A 850 32.87 41.54 -5.93
N LEU A 851 32.39 40.48 -5.28
CA LEU A 851 31.35 40.55 -4.26
C LEU A 851 31.89 40.63 -2.83
N ALA A 852 33.05 40.04 -2.54
CA ALA A 852 33.62 40.02 -1.18
C ALA A 852 33.72 41.42 -0.53
N PRO A 853 34.18 42.48 -1.23
CA PRO A 853 34.23 43.84 -0.64
C PRO A 853 32.84 44.38 -0.25
N LEU A 854 31.78 43.96 -0.96
CA LEU A 854 30.41 44.40 -0.67
C LEU A 854 29.83 43.76 0.60
N PHE A 855 30.41 42.66 1.09
CA PHE A 855 29.90 41.94 2.26
C PHE A 855 30.93 41.84 3.39
N ALA A 856 32.07 42.52 3.29
CA ALA A 856 33.15 42.48 4.28
C ALA A 856 32.72 42.87 5.71
N THR A 857 31.70 43.73 5.85
CA THR A 857 31.16 44.20 7.14
C THR A 857 29.79 43.61 7.45
N MET A 858 29.42 42.50 6.80
CA MET A 858 28.13 41.83 6.99
C MET A 858 28.02 41.24 8.40
N ALA A 859 26.87 41.42 9.05
CA ALA A 859 26.59 40.80 10.34
C ALA A 859 26.45 39.28 10.20
N ALA A 860 26.92 38.52 11.19
CA ALA A 860 26.86 37.05 11.16
C ALA A 860 25.43 36.48 11.04
N GLU A 861 24.41 37.23 11.47
CA GLU A 861 23.00 36.83 11.40
C GLU A 861 22.37 37.03 10.02
N TYR A 862 23.04 37.77 9.13
CA TYR A 862 22.50 38.19 7.85
C TYR A 862 21.96 37.02 6.99
N PRO A 863 22.67 35.88 6.83
CA PRO A 863 22.16 34.76 6.02
C PRO A 863 20.84 34.18 6.54
N ARG A 864 20.65 34.15 7.87
CA ARG A 864 19.41 33.65 8.49
C ARG A 864 18.24 34.61 8.25
N ARG A 865 18.50 35.92 8.29
CA ARG A 865 17.47 36.95 8.04
C ARG A 865 17.02 36.94 6.58
N GLU A 866 17.96 36.86 5.64
CA GLU A 866 17.67 36.73 4.21
C GLU A 866 16.88 35.46 3.90
N ALA A 867 17.22 34.33 4.53
CA ALA A 867 16.46 33.10 4.39
C ALA A 867 15.02 33.21 4.89
N ALA A 868 14.77 33.97 5.97
CA ALA A 868 13.42 34.22 6.49
C ALA A 868 12.58 35.07 5.52
N VAL A 869 13.18 36.08 4.88
CA VAL A 869 12.49 36.90 3.88
C VAL A 869 12.17 36.12 2.61
N LEU A 870 13.07 35.25 2.15
CA LEU A 870 12.78 34.30 1.07
C LEU A 870 11.70 33.30 1.48
N ALA A 871 11.72 32.81 2.73
CA ALA A 871 10.69 31.92 3.24
C ALA A 871 9.30 32.57 3.19
N GLU A 872 9.15 33.79 3.69
CA GLU A 872 7.90 34.56 3.63
C GLU A 872 7.41 34.72 2.18
N ALA A 873 8.31 35.11 1.27
CA ALA A 873 7.99 35.23 -0.15
C ALA A 873 7.46 33.92 -0.75
N PHE A 874 8.01 32.78 -0.33
CA PHE A 874 7.63 31.45 -0.81
C PHE A 874 6.41 30.84 -0.10
N GLY A 875 5.71 31.63 0.72
CA GLY A 875 4.52 31.21 1.45
C GLY A 875 4.80 30.60 2.83
N GLY A 876 6.02 30.75 3.34
CA GLY A 876 6.40 30.44 4.70
C GLY A 876 5.97 31.52 5.72
N PRO A 877 6.40 31.40 6.98
CA PRO A 877 6.00 32.31 8.04
C PRO A 877 6.58 33.72 7.81
N PRO A 878 5.93 34.78 8.34
CA PRO A 878 6.43 36.14 8.22
C PRO A 878 7.80 36.30 8.89
N ALA A 879 8.68 37.08 8.26
CA ALA A 879 10.00 37.37 8.82
C ALA A 879 9.88 38.36 10.00
N ASP A 880 10.60 38.10 11.09
CA ASP A 880 10.70 39.02 12.22
C ASP A 880 11.58 40.24 11.84
N GLY A 881 10.97 41.24 11.21
CA GLY A 881 11.58 42.54 10.91
C GLY A 881 12.02 42.74 9.46
N THR A 882 12.22 44.01 9.08
CA THR A 882 12.62 44.42 7.73
C THR A 882 14.04 43.96 7.42
N ALA A 883 14.24 43.01 6.49
CA ALA A 883 15.55 42.85 5.88
C ALA A 883 15.83 44.07 5.00
N ALA A 884 16.77 44.90 5.44
CA ALA A 884 17.33 45.96 4.61
C ALA A 884 18.84 45.95 4.78
N LEU A 885 19.52 45.32 3.82
CA LEU A 885 20.87 45.70 3.43
C LEU A 885 20.93 45.66 1.90
N THR A 886 20.07 46.42 1.24
CA THR A 886 20.23 46.64 -0.19
C THR A 886 21.41 47.56 -0.45
N ARG A 887 22.46 46.98 -1.03
CA ARG A 887 23.49 47.71 -1.77
C ARG A 887 23.10 47.63 -3.25
N GLY A 888 23.18 48.74 -3.97
CA GLY A 888 22.95 48.73 -5.42
C GLY A 888 24.04 47.93 -6.11
N PHE A 889 23.71 46.77 -6.67
CA PHE A 889 24.63 46.03 -7.52
C PHE A 889 24.79 46.74 -8.88
N THR A 890 26.01 46.77 -9.40
CA THR A 890 26.21 46.95 -10.85
C THR A 890 25.64 45.74 -11.61
N ASP A 891 25.44 45.87 -12.92
CA ASP A 891 24.94 44.76 -13.74
C ASP A 891 25.84 43.51 -13.67
N GLU A 892 27.16 43.71 -13.58
CA GLU A 892 28.15 42.65 -13.43
C GLU A 892 28.07 41.97 -12.05
N GLN A 893 27.99 42.77 -10.97
CA GLN A 893 27.81 42.27 -9.61
C GLN A 893 26.51 41.49 -9.47
N ARG A 894 25.43 41.96 -10.10
CA ARG A 894 24.13 41.29 -10.10
C ARG A 894 24.21 39.90 -10.74
N ALA A 895 24.72 39.82 -11.97
CA ALA A 895 24.86 38.56 -12.68
C ALA A 895 25.72 37.57 -11.88
N ARG A 896 26.79 38.07 -11.24
CA ARG A 896 27.66 37.26 -10.39
C ARG A 896 26.94 36.74 -9.16
N TRP A 897 26.19 37.59 -8.46
CA TRP A 897 25.46 37.23 -7.25
C TRP A 897 24.37 36.18 -7.54
N VAL A 898 23.57 36.35 -8.59
CA VAL A 898 22.54 35.37 -9.00
C VAL A 898 23.17 34.01 -9.33
N THR A 899 24.30 34.00 -10.05
CA THR A 899 25.02 32.77 -10.40
C THR A 899 25.51 32.02 -9.15
N LEU A 900 26.11 32.74 -8.18
CA LEU A 900 26.57 32.13 -6.94
C LEU A 900 25.40 31.67 -6.06
N ALA A 901 24.28 32.39 -6.06
CA ALA A 901 23.07 32.00 -5.33
C ALA A 901 22.47 30.71 -5.90
N ALA A 902 22.40 30.57 -7.23
CA ALA A 902 21.96 29.33 -7.88
C ALA A 902 22.87 28.14 -7.52
N ARG A 903 24.19 28.35 -7.55
CA ARG A 903 25.16 27.33 -7.11
C ARG A 903 25.00 26.97 -5.64
N ALA A 904 24.75 27.95 -4.77
CA ALA A 904 24.50 27.71 -3.35
C ALA A 904 23.22 26.88 -3.13
N ALA A 905 22.20 27.05 -3.97
CA ALA A 905 20.99 26.24 -3.94
C ALA A 905 21.26 24.78 -4.31
N ASP A 906 22.14 24.51 -5.28
CA ASP A 906 22.57 23.16 -5.64
C ASP A 906 23.37 22.50 -4.52
N GLU A 907 24.36 23.22 -3.96
CA GLU A 907 25.18 22.72 -2.86
C GLU A 907 24.37 22.54 -1.56
N ALA A 908 23.28 23.29 -1.38
CA ALA A 908 22.33 23.11 -0.29
C ALA A 908 21.36 21.94 -0.50
N VAL A 909 21.37 21.33 -1.70
CA VAL A 909 20.50 20.22 -2.11
C VAL A 909 19.03 20.64 -2.13
N LEU A 910 18.75 21.86 -2.60
CA LEU A 910 17.37 22.27 -2.89
C LEU A 910 16.83 21.48 -4.10
N PRO A 911 15.51 21.25 -4.21
CA PRO A 911 14.94 20.45 -5.29
C PRO A 911 15.35 20.92 -6.68
N ALA A 912 15.81 20.01 -7.55
CA ALA A 912 16.28 20.33 -8.89
C ALA A 912 15.17 20.43 -9.95
N LYS A 913 13.89 20.33 -9.56
CA LYS A 913 12.76 20.34 -10.49
C LYS A 913 12.68 21.68 -11.26
N PRO A 914 12.50 21.67 -12.60
CA PRO A 914 12.51 22.88 -13.41
C PRO A 914 11.54 23.97 -12.92
N GLU A 915 10.35 23.57 -12.48
CA GLU A 915 9.28 24.45 -11.99
C GLU A 915 9.73 25.24 -10.76
N PHE A 916 10.28 24.53 -9.76
CA PHE A 916 10.82 25.15 -8.56
C PHE A 916 12.04 26.04 -8.88
N ARG A 917 12.93 25.56 -9.75
CA ARG A 917 14.15 26.30 -10.12
C ARG A 917 13.86 27.56 -10.93
N ALA A 918 12.81 27.55 -11.75
CA ALA A 918 12.33 28.73 -12.45
C ALA A 918 11.79 29.78 -11.47
N ALA A 919 10.98 29.37 -10.48
CA ALA A 919 10.46 30.25 -9.44
C ALA A 919 11.60 30.87 -8.59
N LEU A 920 12.55 30.04 -8.13
CA LEU A 920 13.71 30.49 -7.37
C LEU A 920 14.59 31.47 -8.15
N THR A 921 14.91 31.15 -9.40
CA THR A 921 15.73 32.03 -10.24
C THR A 921 15.03 33.36 -10.49
N SER A 922 13.73 33.34 -10.73
CA SER A 922 12.93 34.56 -10.94
C SER A 922 12.91 35.45 -9.69
N TYR A 923 12.79 34.86 -8.50
CA TYR A 923 12.90 35.58 -7.24
C TYR A 923 14.29 36.19 -7.05
N LEU A 924 15.38 35.43 -7.30
CA LEU A 924 16.74 35.91 -7.12
C LEU A 924 17.04 37.09 -8.07
N GLU A 925 16.61 36.97 -9.32
CA GLU A 925 16.68 38.05 -10.32
C GLU A 925 15.92 39.30 -9.85
N TRP A 926 14.68 39.14 -9.36
CA TRP A 926 13.91 40.25 -8.81
C TRP A 926 14.61 40.89 -7.59
N SER A 927 15.00 40.07 -6.61
CA SER A 927 15.62 40.49 -5.35
C SER A 927 16.89 41.30 -5.58
N SER A 928 17.69 40.88 -6.57
CA SER A 928 18.92 41.57 -6.96
C SER A 928 18.71 42.98 -7.56
N ARG A 929 17.47 43.35 -7.93
CA ARG A 929 17.06 44.67 -8.46
C ARG A 929 16.19 45.48 -7.49
N ALA A 930 15.57 44.82 -6.52
CA ALA A 930 14.42 45.32 -5.77
C ALA A 930 14.71 46.50 -4.81
N GLY A 931 15.97 46.88 -4.59
CA GLY A 931 16.32 48.12 -3.88
C GLY A 931 15.86 48.22 -2.41
N GLY A 932 15.42 47.14 -1.78
CA GLY A 932 14.94 47.11 -0.38
C GLY A 932 13.41 47.17 -0.25
N THR A 933 12.70 46.90 -1.35
CA THR A 933 11.25 46.71 -1.33
C THR A 933 10.88 45.35 -0.72
N GLN A 934 9.77 45.30 0.02
CA GLN A 934 9.26 44.05 0.59
C GLN A 934 8.90 43.09 -0.57
N PRO A 935 9.32 41.81 -0.52
CA PRO A 935 9.02 40.87 -1.58
C PRO A 935 7.52 40.62 -1.69
N PRO A 936 6.96 40.59 -2.91
CA PRO A 936 5.62 40.06 -3.11
C PRO A 936 5.59 38.56 -2.78
N ARG A 937 4.41 38.05 -2.44
CA ARG A 937 4.21 36.59 -2.35
C ARG A 937 4.45 35.98 -3.72
N TRP A 938 5.30 34.98 -3.78
CA TRP A 938 5.73 34.27 -4.99
C TRP A 938 4.97 32.94 -5.08
N ASP A 939 4.53 32.59 -6.28
CA ASP A 939 3.83 31.34 -6.55
C ASP A 939 4.55 30.52 -7.65
N TRP A 940 3.97 29.37 -7.98
CA TRP A 940 4.48 28.45 -9.00
C TRP A 940 4.41 28.99 -10.43
N GLY A 941 3.81 30.16 -10.65
CA GLY A 941 3.50 30.67 -11.99
C GLY A 941 2.47 29.82 -12.74
N PRO A 942 2.27 30.06 -14.04
CA PRO A 942 1.22 29.40 -14.84
C PRO A 942 1.43 27.90 -15.07
N THR A 943 2.64 27.38 -14.81
CA THR A 943 2.97 25.96 -14.92
C THR A 943 2.46 25.12 -13.75
N GLY A 944 2.11 25.73 -12.62
CA GLY A 944 1.69 25.02 -11.41
C GLY A 944 2.82 24.26 -10.72
N PRO A 945 2.54 23.61 -9.56
CA PRO A 945 3.54 22.79 -8.87
C PRO A 945 3.92 21.56 -9.70
N PRO A 946 5.19 21.10 -9.61
CA PRO A 946 5.60 19.84 -10.23
C PRO A 946 4.80 18.66 -9.67
N ALA A 947 4.47 17.70 -10.53
CA ALA A 947 3.92 16.43 -10.07
C ALA A 947 4.85 15.79 -9.02
N LEU A 948 4.29 15.48 -7.84
CA LEU A 948 5.01 14.78 -6.78
C LEU A 948 5.52 13.45 -7.35
N ALA A 949 6.85 13.32 -7.45
CA ALA A 949 7.45 12.04 -7.82
C ALA A 949 7.16 11.05 -6.69
N PRO A 950 6.73 9.81 -6.99
CA PRO A 950 6.56 8.81 -5.96
C PRO A 950 7.91 8.57 -5.26
N ALA A 951 7.89 8.65 -3.94
CA ALA A 951 9.05 8.33 -3.11
C ALA A 951 9.45 6.88 -3.38
N GLN A 952 10.73 6.64 -3.64
CA GLN A 952 11.28 5.29 -3.78
C GLN A 952 10.96 4.47 -2.52
N ALA A 953 10.33 3.32 -2.71
CA ALA A 953 10.00 2.39 -1.64
C ALA A 953 11.28 1.78 -1.03
N PRO A 954 11.39 1.64 0.30
CA PRO A 954 12.51 0.95 0.92
C PRO A 954 12.41 -0.57 0.78
N ALA A 955 13.59 -1.19 0.64
CA ALA A 955 13.81 -2.63 0.60
C ALA A 955 13.37 -3.30 1.91
N GLY A 956 12.73 -4.46 1.79
CA GLY A 956 12.00 -5.14 2.85
C GLY A 956 12.85 -5.60 4.04
N THR A 957 12.21 -5.59 5.21
CA THR A 957 12.68 -6.26 6.43
C THR A 957 12.75 -7.77 6.21
N GLY A 958 13.95 -8.34 6.31
CA GLY A 958 14.20 -9.76 6.03
C GLY A 958 13.43 -10.74 6.93
N GLN A 959 13.07 -11.89 6.37
CA GLN A 959 12.45 -13.03 7.06
C GLN A 959 13.30 -13.52 8.25
N PRO A 960 12.69 -14.11 9.29
CA PRO A 960 13.43 -14.74 10.38
C PRO A 960 14.25 -15.93 9.87
N VAL A 961 15.58 -15.81 9.93
CA VAL A 961 16.53 -16.85 9.51
C VAL A 961 16.56 -17.98 10.54
N THR A 962 16.26 -19.22 10.12
CA THR A 962 16.48 -20.42 10.94
C THR A 962 17.96 -20.75 10.98
N LEU A 963 18.56 -20.80 12.18
CA LEU A 963 19.99 -21.10 12.33
C LEU A 963 20.24 -22.62 12.31
N PRO A 964 21.33 -23.08 11.67
CA PRO A 964 21.64 -24.50 11.57
C PRO A 964 22.10 -25.11 12.91
N GLY A 965 21.80 -26.39 13.13
CA GLY A 965 22.08 -27.09 14.38
C GLY A 965 23.58 -27.37 14.64
N PRO A 966 23.93 -27.84 15.86
CA PRO A 966 25.29 -28.24 16.20
C PRO A 966 25.74 -29.42 15.31
N GLY A 967 26.86 -29.27 14.59
CA GLY A 967 27.42 -30.32 13.71
C GLY A 967 26.89 -30.37 12.28
N GLN A 968 25.91 -29.54 11.91
CA GLN A 968 25.48 -29.38 10.52
C GLN A 968 26.60 -28.71 9.68
N THR A 969 26.76 -29.10 8.42
CA THR A 969 27.73 -28.50 7.49
C THR A 969 27.24 -27.13 7.01
N MET A 970 28.08 -26.09 7.12
CA MET A 970 27.72 -24.73 6.70
C MET A 970 27.90 -24.56 5.19
N ARG A 971 26.97 -23.85 4.55
CA ARG A 971 26.93 -23.56 3.10
C ARG A 971 26.54 -22.10 2.90
N PHE A 972 27.16 -21.42 1.95
CA PHE A 972 26.98 -19.98 1.78
C PHE A 972 25.54 -19.62 1.43
N GLU A 973 24.98 -20.21 0.38
CA GLU A 973 23.62 -19.89 -0.09
C GLU A 973 22.54 -20.21 0.96
N ALA A 974 22.69 -21.32 1.68
CA ALA A 974 21.67 -21.78 2.62
C ALA A 974 21.78 -21.18 4.02
N HIS A 975 22.99 -20.81 4.47
CA HIS A 975 23.22 -20.48 5.89
C HIS A 975 23.94 -19.15 6.13
N ILE A 976 24.66 -18.59 5.15
CA ILE A 976 25.44 -17.36 5.33
C ILE A 976 24.82 -16.17 4.63
N LYS A 977 24.50 -16.30 3.35
CA LYS A 977 23.80 -15.29 2.57
C LYS A 977 22.49 -14.81 3.24
N PRO A 978 21.65 -15.69 3.83
CA PRO A 978 20.44 -15.26 4.53
C PRO A 978 20.71 -14.44 5.79
N LEU A 979 21.90 -14.55 6.40
CA LEU A 979 22.26 -13.76 7.59
C LEU A 979 22.47 -12.28 7.25
N PHE A 980 22.84 -11.96 6.00
CA PHE A 980 22.97 -10.60 5.48
C PHE A 980 21.64 -10.14 4.86
N ARG A 981 21.07 -9.06 5.38
CA ARG A 981 19.83 -8.46 4.85
C ARG A 981 20.10 -7.81 3.50
N GLU A 982 19.08 -7.65 2.66
CA GLU A 982 19.19 -6.92 1.39
C GLU A 982 19.71 -5.49 1.59
N HIS A 983 19.32 -4.86 2.69
CA HIS A 983 19.83 -3.56 3.08
C HIS A 983 21.30 -3.59 3.54
N ASP A 984 21.76 -4.66 4.20
CA ASP A 984 23.18 -4.83 4.55
C ASP A 984 24.01 -4.90 3.27
N ARG A 985 23.54 -5.68 2.29
CA ARG A 985 24.14 -5.78 0.95
C ARG A 985 24.17 -4.43 0.26
N THR A 986 23.03 -3.73 0.20
CA THR A 986 22.95 -2.40 -0.44
C THR A 986 23.90 -1.41 0.23
N SER A 987 23.95 -1.40 1.57
CA SER A 987 24.83 -0.52 2.35
C SER A 987 26.32 -0.84 2.19
N MET A 988 26.66 -2.07 1.83
CA MET A 988 28.05 -2.50 1.56
C MET A 988 28.41 -2.55 0.08
N SER A 989 27.43 -2.45 -0.83
CA SER A 989 27.61 -2.61 -2.28
C SER A 989 28.63 -1.64 -2.90
N PHE A 990 28.90 -0.51 -2.24
CA PHE A 990 29.96 0.43 -2.64
C PHE A 990 31.38 -0.11 -2.39
N ALA A 991 31.54 -1.08 -1.50
CA ALA A 991 32.80 -1.72 -1.14
C ALA A 991 32.90 -3.13 -1.74
N PHE A 992 31.94 -4.02 -1.44
CA PHE A 992 31.84 -5.39 -1.95
C PHE A 992 30.45 -5.99 -1.70
N ASP A 993 30.06 -7.03 -2.43
CA ASP A 993 28.70 -7.60 -2.38
C ASP A 993 28.57 -8.68 -1.28
N LEU A 994 27.77 -8.41 -0.24
CA LEU A 994 27.50 -9.37 0.86
C LEU A 994 26.69 -10.60 0.45
N TRP A 995 26.10 -10.63 -0.75
CA TRP A 995 25.45 -11.81 -1.31
C TRP A 995 26.32 -12.52 -2.37
N SER A 996 27.54 -12.04 -2.61
CA SER A 996 28.55 -12.74 -3.40
C SER A 996 29.43 -13.59 -2.47
N ARG A 997 29.44 -14.91 -2.68
CA ARG A 997 30.28 -15.84 -1.91
C ARG A 997 31.75 -15.44 -1.97
N ASP A 998 32.21 -15.09 -3.15
CA ASP A 998 33.62 -14.80 -3.42
C ASP A 998 34.06 -13.51 -2.71
N ASP A 999 33.20 -12.49 -2.69
CA ASP A 999 33.46 -11.23 -1.99
C ASP A 999 33.47 -11.42 -0.46
N VAL A 1000 32.45 -12.12 0.08
CA VAL A 1000 32.35 -12.42 1.51
C VAL A 1000 33.53 -13.28 1.96
N GLN A 1001 33.95 -14.26 1.15
CA GLN A 1001 35.13 -15.08 1.42
C GLN A 1001 36.40 -14.23 1.46
N ALA A 1002 36.60 -13.34 0.47
CA ALA A 1002 37.79 -12.48 0.41
C ALA A 1002 37.91 -11.52 1.61
N HIS A 1003 36.78 -11.16 2.24
CA HIS A 1003 36.70 -10.18 3.33
C HIS A 1003 36.34 -10.81 4.69
N ALA A 1004 36.29 -12.14 4.78
CA ALA A 1004 35.73 -12.88 5.91
C ALA A 1004 36.38 -12.55 7.26
N ALA A 1005 37.70 -12.34 7.30
CA ALA A 1005 38.41 -11.98 8.53
C ALA A 1005 37.99 -10.60 9.07
N GLY A 1006 37.84 -9.61 8.17
CA GLY A 1006 37.39 -8.27 8.53
C GLY A 1006 35.90 -8.23 8.92
N ILE A 1007 35.06 -8.98 8.22
CA ILE A 1007 33.64 -9.15 8.56
C ILE A 1007 33.52 -9.78 9.95
N LEU A 1008 34.23 -10.88 10.22
CA LEU A 1008 34.15 -11.58 11.51
C LEU A 1008 34.64 -10.71 12.68
N ASP A 1009 35.68 -9.90 12.48
CA ASP A 1009 36.13 -8.92 13.48
C ASP A 1009 35.04 -7.87 13.78
N ARG A 1010 34.42 -7.29 12.75
CA ARG A 1010 33.35 -6.30 12.90
C ARG A 1010 32.08 -6.87 13.55
N LEU A 1011 31.72 -8.10 13.18
CA LEU A 1011 30.61 -8.85 13.79
C LEU A 1011 30.87 -9.11 15.28
N ARG A 1012 32.07 -9.59 15.65
CA ARG A 1012 32.46 -9.81 17.05
C ARG A 1012 32.50 -8.51 17.87
N ASN A 1013 32.89 -7.42 17.22
CA ASN A 1013 32.93 -6.10 17.84
C ASN A 1013 31.55 -5.40 17.88
N GLY A 1014 30.50 -6.03 17.34
CA GLY A 1014 29.13 -5.49 17.33
C GLY A 1014 28.98 -4.20 16.51
N THR A 1015 29.89 -3.98 15.56
CA THR A 1015 29.94 -2.76 14.72
C THR A 1015 29.41 -2.98 13.31
N MET A 1016 29.01 -4.21 12.99
CA MET A 1016 28.38 -4.61 11.75
C MET A 1016 27.18 -5.52 12.06
N PRO A 1017 26.02 -5.30 11.42
CA PRO A 1017 25.68 -4.12 10.62
C PRO A 1017 25.65 -2.83 11.46
N CYS A 1018 25.68 -1.66 10.80
CA CYS A 1018 25.87 -0.37 11.47
C CYS A 1018 24.68 0.07 12.35
N ASP A 1019 23.56 -0.66 12.27
CA ASP A 1019 22.27 -0.44 12.94
C ASP A 1019 21.93 -1.51 13.98
N GLY A 1020 22.86 -2.40 14.33
CA GLY A 1020 22.67 -3.38 15.41
C GLY A 1020 23.70 -4.51 15.37
N ALA A 1021 24.08 -5.03 16.54
CA ALA A 1021 25.00 -6.16 16.63
C ALA A 1021 24.31 -7.48 16.24
N TRP A 1022 25.02 -8.39 15.59
CA TRP A 1022 24.53 -9.77 15.42
C TRP A 1022 24.48 -10.51 16.77
N PRO A 1023 23.45 -11.34 16.99
CA PRO A 1023 23.43 -12.29 18.10
C PRO A 1023 24.63 -13.25 18.04
N PRO A 1024 25.19 -13.68 19.18
CA PRO A 1024 26.35 -14.59 19.23
C PRO A 1024 26.18 -15.84 18.37
N GLU A 1025 24.97 -16.38 18.27
CA GLU A 1025 24.66 -17.60 17.52
C GLU A 1025 24.83 -17.40 16.01
N ARG A 1026 24.55 -16.19 15.49
CA ARG A 1026 24.78 -15.87 14.06
C ARG A 1026 26.27 -15.70 13.77
N ILE A 1027 27.01 -15.10 14.71
CA ILE A 1027 28.47 -14.95 14.62
C ILE A 1027 29.13 -16.32 14.60
N GLU A 1028 28.67 -17.24 15.43
CA GLU A 1028 29.13 -18.63 15.47
C GLU A 1028 28.88 -19.36 14.15
N VAL A 1029 27.70 -19.19 13.54
CA VAL A 1029 27.39 -19.76 12.22
C VAL A 1029 28.33 -19.22 11.13
N PHE A 1030 28.59 -17.92 11.11
CA PHE A 1030 29.55 -17.32 10.17
C PHE A 1030 30.97 -17.84 10.40
N GLN A 1031 31.41 -17.92 11.65
CA GLN A 1031 32.71 -18.47 12.02
C GLN A 1031 32.86 -19.95 11.61
N ARG A 1032 31.83 -20.78 11.83
CA ARG A 1032 31.86 -22.19 11.40
C ARG A 1032 31.99 -22.35 9.89
N TRP A 1033 31.47 -21.41 9.10
CA TRP A 1033 31.61 -21.42 7.65
C TRP A 1033 33.01 -21.00 7.18
N THR A 1034 33.65 -20.05 7.86
CA THR A 1034 35.06 -19.71 7.57
C THR A 1034 35.99 -20.87 7.92
N GLU A 1035 35.70 -21.58 9.01
CA GLU A 1035 36.45 -22.77 9.45
C GLU A 1035 36.18 -24.01 8.57
N SER A 1036 35.03 -24.10 7.89
CA SER A 1036 34.69 -25.22 6.99
C SER A 1036 35.25 -25.09 5.57
N GLY A 1037 36.05 -24.06 5.29
CA GLY A 1037 36.65 -23.83 3.97
C GLY A 1037 35.74 -23.16 2.95
N PHE A 1038 34.79 -22.32 3.38
CA PHE A 1038 33.94 -21.49 2.53
C PHE A 1038 33.07 -22.27 1.52
N LEU A 1039 32.46 -23.35 2.01
CA LEU A 1039 31.58 -24.21 1.20
C LEU A 1039 30.43 -23.39 0.57
N PRO A 1040 30.17 -23.54 -0.73
CA PRO A 1040 29.13 -22.79 -1.44
C PRO A 1040 27.72 -23.08 -0.92
#